data_AF-A0A2P6V454-F1
#
_entry.id   AF-A0A2P6V454-F1
#
_cell.length_a   1.000
_cell.length_b   1.000
_cell.length_c   1.000
_cell.angle_alpha   90.00
_cell.angle_beta   90.00
_cell.angle_gamma   90.00
#
_symmetry.space_group_name_H-M   'P 1'
#
loop_
_entity.id
_entity.type
_entity.pdbx_description
1 polymer ?
#
loop_
_entity_poly.entity_id
_entity_poly.type
_entity_poly.pdbx_seq_one_letter_code
_entity_poly.pdbx_strand_id
1 'polypeptide(L)'
;MDPELLARLPDAAKLSIIRHLGMQQQQAAAGTDPPAGAERPPPLLAGRHLQGGLAIVDGFFLPAAVEAARREAQAVLQDRAQAVGMVAGSGGGAWGSAGVRGDRAAFLCADELENSGHAALAGAARALLSLQPWLASQGLDVGGHPSLQLAQYPVAARYVRHRDASAAVPYRSVTAILYLNPGWQAAHGGSLAVYAHSTTGSDPCTASAADLHLAAAAAAAGSSPAEQQQQQQQQQQQQQQQQQQQQQQQQQQQQQQQQQQQQQQQQQQQQQHLGSGLDEGHPAIVVPPLGGRLVVMDSRLLHEVLPAQAERLALTAWFSRRPPAAAEAATAALSALAVGGAAPGQAGGGQQEQAAARQGAAPAAPAAPCAHPCAAKQPPAAAVQLAPLDGAPIAAPGAIFVSVPAYRDSEAQWTLADLFAKAAHPERVRVGIVWQVELPGDAAMVRLAGDQRWLGQIRQVVLPAGEATGPCKARALAQQLWEGEEFHLQIDSHMRFVHGWDAALLRMLRQAEEGAGHPRVVLSTYPPGYEGEGEQAALPPDPLPTLLCASHWGPERLLRVRGRKLAAAPAAPLPALFWAAGLSFSRAHLILEVPYPRDLPGLFFGEELLQLCRMWRRGWDVYAPHQPVAYHLWSRKHRPTLQADRPVEEKQRRRSQQRVAAELAGGSSSAEWQLAPPGAPFTTPYSRCSITSEGSVRVPPPRSPAPPAPSKSLAFLFNLSAATLPTEQETCARCPRHSCTDLPASWPAACCGVCVFEKRLCSEQHPGRNQSERIAAQFAAAHGEHALHGFTPCELFQRIRGRTLWLVGDSQTWHFYYAVECFMREFAVTMRRSPPLRDAALVEQLTTASIKLCYRPFPVPPVCLELAHGTRVCTVRADSAADMAETVLPLLARHSPGFKHDLVVLNTGLHYSSKALCPREGKPCRVPGVNSAYVRDLKRLAAYREQHRRRLPRMLWMDTPPQHWPGSGSFSGTYHSDRCEPLDAAADPVVAAGGMWNAAAAPLVPRLGDAHLAIWNVSAPLWDSHVPGECTHLCQPGAYHLWLYQLNRVLREASLGSRVQVQDAQAAAMQQAAGARVQRPAG
;
A
#
# COMPACT_ATOMS: atom_id res chain seq x y z
N MET A 1 -27.00 8.86 -59.25
CA MET A 1 -26.87 7.40 -59.42
C MET A 1 -28.18 6.75 -59.02
N ASP A 2 -28.58 5.71 -59.75
CA ASP A 2 -29.81 4.94 -59.52
C ASP A 2 -29.88 4.44 -58.05
N PRO A 3 -30.96 4.76 -57.30
CA PRO A 3 -31.08 4.43 -55.87
C PRO A 3 -31.06 2.92 -55.57
N GLU A 4 -31.59 2.09 -56.47
CA GLU A 4 -31.63 0.63 -56.25
C GLU A 4 -30.25 -0.03 -56.44
N LEU A 5 -29.37 0.58 -57.23
CA LEU A 5 -27.99 0.11 -57.39
C LEU A 5 -27.11 0.49 -56.19
N LEU A 6 -27.41 1.61 -55.51
CA LEU A 6 -26.70 2.07 -54.31
C LEU A 6 -27.02 1.21 -53.08
N ALA A 7 -28.24 0.69 -52.98
CA ALA A 7 -28.64 -0.20 -51.87
C ALA A 7 -27.87 -1.53 -51.86
N ARG A 8 -27.35 -1.96 -53.02
CA ARG A 8 -26.65 -3.25 -53.19
C ARG A 8 -25.12 -3.18 -53.02
N LEU A 9 -24.55 -1.99 -52.78
CA LEU A 9 -23.11 -1.83 -52.55
C LEU A 9 -22.77 -2.03 -51.06
N PRO A 10 -21.66 -2.73 -50.74
CA PRO A 10 -21.16 -2.86 -49.37
C PRO A 10 -20.78 -1.50 -48.75
N ASP A 11 -21.03 -1.34 -47.45
CA ASP A 11 -20.91 -0.05 -46.76
C ASP A 11 -19.49 0.55 -46.76
N ALA A 12 -18.46 -0.30 -46.86
CA ALA A 12 -17.08 0.13 -47.02
C ALA A 12 -16.82 0.89 -48.35
N ALA A 13 -17.55 0.57 -49.42
CA ALA A 13 -17.41 1.23 -50.71
C ALA A 13 -18.14 2.58 -50.76
N LYS A 14 -19.27 2.72 -50.06
CA LYS A 14 -20.02 3.99 -49.94
C LYS A 14 -19.23 5.06 -49.19
N LEU A 15 -18.52 4.67 -48.13
CA LEU A 15 -17.70 5.58 -47.30
C LEU A 15 -16.44 6.08 -48.02
N SER A 16 -15.86 5.29 -48.93
CA SER A 16 -14.67 5.68 -49.69
C SER A 16 -15.01 6.71 -50.79
N ILE A 17 -16.16 6.57 -51.45
CA ILE A 17 -16.63 7.49 -52.50
C ILE A 17 -17.00 8.87 -51.91
N ILE A 18 -17.57 8.91 -50.71
CA ILE A 18 -17.88 10.17 -49.99
C ILE A 18 -16.59 10.88 -49.53
N ARG A 19 -15.58 10.13 -49.08
CA ARG A 19 -14.27 10.69 -48.69
C ARG A 19 -13.46 11.23 -49.87
N HIS A 20 -13.64 10.70 -51.07
CA HIS A 20 -12.87 11.11 -52.24
C HIS A 20 -13.45 12.33 -52.97
N LEU A 21 -14.74 12.63 -52.80
CA LEU A 21 -15.43 13.74 -53.47
C LEU A 21 -15.48 15.05 -52.66
N GLY A 22 -15.00 15.06 -51.41
CA GLY A 22 -15.16 16.21 -50.48
C GLY A 22 -13.93 17.11 -50.27
N MET A 23 -12.81 16.90 -50.98
CA MET A 23 -11.56 17.67 -50.77
C MET A 23 -11.13 18.48 -52.01
N GLN A 24 -11.94 19.43 -52.47
CA GLN A 24 -11.46 20.60 -53.23
C GLN A 24 -12.39 21.81 -53.00
N GLN A 25 -11.79 23.00 -52.80
CA GLN A 25 -12.36 24.34 -52.49
C GLN A 25 -12.46 24.64 -50.98
N GLN A 26 -11.87 25.69 -50.39
CA GLN A 26 -11.42 27.01 -50.84
C GLN A 26 -10.43 27.64 -49.84
N GLN A 27 -9.45 28.40 -50.33
CA GLN A 27 -8.82 29.55 -49.65
C GLN A 27 -9.54 30.82 -50.10
N ALA A 28 -9.91 31.74 -49.19
CA ALA A 28 -9.92 33.20 -49.40
C ALA A 28 -10.39 33.99 -48.15
N ALA A 29 -9.47 34.85 -47.67
CA ALA A 29 -9.61 36.23 -47.16
C ALA A 29 -10.70 36.67 -46.12
N ALA A 30 -10.14 37.23 -45.04
CA ALA A 30 -10.45 38.52 -44.40
C ALA A 30 -11.69 38.71 -43.50
N GLY A 31 -11.40 39.13 -42.25
CA GLY A 31 -12.22 40.08 -41.50
C GLY A 31 -12.79 39.59 -40.17
N THR A 32 -12.56 40.40 -39.13
CA THR A 32 -13.29 40.55 -37.85
C THR A 32 -12.84 39.75 -36.63
N ASP A 33 -12.82 40.47 -35.50
CA ASP A 33 -12.20 40.18 -34.19
C ASP A 33 -12.67 38.88 -33.50
N PRO A 34 -11.86 38.32 -32.56
CA PRO A 34 -12.12 37.02 -31.97
C PRO A 34 -12.96 37.12 -30.68
N PRO A 35 -13.73 36.08 -30.33
CA PRO A 35 -13.97 35.71 -28.96
C PRO A 35 -13.09 34.53 -28.53
N ALA A 36 -12.79 34.56 -27.24
CA ALA A 36 -11.88 33.71 -26.47
C ALA A 36 -11.91 32.19 -26.74
N GLY A 37 -10.74 31.56 -26.56
CA GLY A 37 -10.66 30.18 -26.06
C GLY A 37 -9.95 29.17 -26.96
N ALA A 38 -8.62 29.27 -27.08
CA ALA A 38 -7.69 28.14 -27.19
C ALA A 38 -6.26 28.70 -27.22
N GLU A 39 -5.53 28.62 -26.10
CA GLU A 39 -4.10 28.97 -26.07
C GLU A 39 -3.34 28.01 -26.99
N ARG A 40 -2.83 28.53 -28.12
CA ARG A 40 -1.77 27.87 -28.89
C ARG A 40 -0.51 27.76 -28.02
N PRO A 41 0.26 26.66 -28.12
CA PRO A 41 1.56 26.57 -27.46
C PRO A 41 2.48 27.71 -27.94
N PRO A 42 3.42 28.19 -27.09
CA PRO A 42 4.33 29.28 -27.45
C PRO A 42 5.03 29.01 -28.79
N PRO A 43 5.16 30.00 -29.70
CA PRO A 43 5.71 29.84 -31.04
C PRO A 43 7.10 29.15 -31.08
N LEU A 44 7.88 29.26 -30.00
CA LEU A 44 9.22 28.70 -29.85
C LEU A 44 9.27 27.16 -29.78
N LEU A 45 8.13 26.50 -29.53
CA LEU A 45 8.03 25.03 -29.40
C LEU A 45 7.44 24.35 -30.64
N ALA A 46 6.95 25.12 -31.61
CA ALA A 46 6.41 24.58 -32.86
C ALA A 46 7.50 23.82 -33.65
N GLY A 47 7.22 22.55 -33.97
CA GLY A 47 8.14 21.68 -34.73
C GLY A 47 9.31 21.07 -33.93
N ARG A 48 9.40 21.31 -32.61
CA ARG A 48 10.39 20.66 -31.73
C ARG A 48 9.85 19.35 -31.15
N HIS A 49 10.73 18.36 -31.00
CA HIS A 49 10.43 17.06 -30.38
C HIS A 49 11.37 16.77 -29.19
N LEU A 50 10.92 15.96 -28.22
CA LEU A 50 11.77 15.48 -27.12
C LEU A 50 12.77 14.41 -27.63
N GLN A 51 13.94 14.82 -28.09
CA GLN A 51 14.99 13.89 -28.49
C GLN A 51 15.63 13.25 -27.26
N GLY A 52 15.64 11.92 -27.17
CA GLY A 52 16.20 11.20 -26.02
C GLY A 52 15.50 11.49 -24.67
N GLY A 53 14.27 12.01 -24.72
CA GLY A 53 13.51 12.41 -23.53
C GLY A 53 13.89 13.77 -22.94
N LEU A 54 14.64 14.63 -23.64
CA LEU A 54 15.06 15.96 -23.18
C LEU A 54 14.87 17.03 -24.28
N ALA A 55 14.42 18.23 -23.90
CA ALA A 55 14.46 19.43 -24.73
C ALA A 55 14.87 20.65 -23.90
N ILE A 56 15.70 21.50 -24.48
CA ILE A 56 16.19 22.74 -23.87
C ILE A 56 15.82 23.90 -24.79
N VAL A 57 15.21 24.94 -24.24
CA VAL A 57 14.73 26.10 -24.99
C VAL A 57 15.17 27.37 -24.30
N ASP A 58 16.04 28.12 -24.98
CA ASP A 58 16.47 29.44 -24.56
C ASP A 58 15.44 30.51 -24.92
N GLY A 59 15.33 31.53 -24.07
CA GLY A 59 14.42 32.65 -24.29
C GLY A 59 12.94 32.28 -24.22
N PHE A 60 12.59 31.19 -23.53
CA PHE A 60 11.19 30.79 -23.30
C PHE A 60 10.42 31.82 -22.48
N PHE A 61 11.11 32.50 -21.56
CA PHE A 61 10.57 33.61 -20.77
C PHE A 61 11.47 34.84 -20.95
N LEU A 62 10.86 35.98 -21.28
CA LEU A 62 11.61 37.18 -21.70
C LEU A 62 12.53 37.69 -20.56
N PRO A 63 13.75 38.19 -20.87
CA PRO A 63 14.70 38.62 -19.84
C PRO A 63 14.15 39.64 -18.84
N ALA A 64 13.35 40.62 -19.30
CA ALA A 64 12.71 41.61 -18.43
C ALA A 64 11.67 40.98 -17.49
N ALA A 65 10.95 39.95 -17.94
CA ALA A 65 9.97 39.21 -17.14
C ALA A 65 10.66 38.26 -16.14
N VAL A 66 11.82 37.70 -16.49
CA VAL A 66 12.65 36.88 -15.60
C VAL A 66 13.06 37.65 -14.36
N GLU A 67 13.51 38.90 -14.52
CA GLU A 67 13.93 39.75 -13.39
C GLU A 67 12.76 40.06 -12.44
N ALA A 68 11.58 40.37 -12.99
CA ALA A 68 10.37 40.62 -12.20
C ALA A 68 9.90 39.36 -11.46
N ALA A 69 9.83 38.23 -12.16
CA ALA A 69 9.45 36.94 -11.56
C ALA A 69 10.47 36.48 -10.51
N ARG A 70 11.76 36.77 -10.67
CA ARG A 70 12.79 36.47 -9.67
C ARG A 70 12.55 37.24 -8.37
N ARG A 71 12.28 38.55 -8.44
CA ARG A 71 12.01 39.37 -7.24
C ARG A 71 10.77 38.87 -6.49
N GLU A 72 9.69 38.57 -7.21
CA GLU A 72 8.48 38.01 -6.61
C GLU A 72 8.71 36.61 -6.03
N ALA A 73 9.48 35.76 -6.72
CA ALA A 73 9.87 34.45 -6.22
C ALA A 73 10.63 34.55 -4.89
N GLN A 74 11.58 35.48 -4.77
CA GLN A 74 12.32 35.70 -3.53
C GLN A 74 11.39 36.15 -2.39
N ALA A 75 10.42 37.04 -2.66
CA ALA A 75 9.44 37.47 -1.68
C ALA A 75 8.54 36.31 -1.20
N VAL A 76 8.03 35.50 -2.14
CA VAL A 76 7.21 34.32 -1.83
C VAL A 76 8.00 33.31 -0.99
N LEU A 77 9.28 33.11 -1.28
CA LEU A 77 10.13 32.18 -0.53
C LEU A 77 10.53 32.72 0.86
N GLN A 78 10.59 34.03 1.07
CA GLN A 78 10.82 34.59 2.40
C GLN A 78 9.66 34.29 3.35
N ASP A 79 8.43 34.33 2.85
CA ASP A 79 7.21 34.10 3.62
C ASP A 79 6.85 32.60 3.75
N ARG A 80 7.08 31.81 2.68
CA ARG A 80 6.53 30.45 2.55
C ARG A 80 7.56 29.32 2.51
N ALA A 81 8.86 29.59 2.38
CA ALA A 81 9.84 28.51 2.13
C ALA A 81 10.36 27.85 3.40
N GLN A 82 10.28 26.52 3.43
CA GLN A 82 10.86 25.67 4.47
C GLN A 82 12.22 25.12 4.01
N ALA A 83 13.16 24.92 4.94
CA ALA A 83 14.42 24.24 4.69
C ALA A 83 14.19 22.73 4.54
N VAL A 84 14.67 22.12 3.46
CA VAL A 84 14.44 20.70 3.21
C VAL A 84 15.66 19.87 3.62
N GLY A 85 15.76 19.48 4.90
CA GLY A 85 16.79 18.53 5.37
C GLY A 85 17.34 18.70 6.80
N MET A 86 16.53 18.44 7.83
CA MET A 86 16.97 18.03 9.18
C MET A 86 15.83 17.20 9.82
N VAL A 87 16.06 15.91 10.07
CA VAL A 87 15.16 15.08 10.90
C VAL A 87 15.87 14.83 12.24
N ALA A 88 15.31 15.33 13.35
CA ALA A 88 15.81 15.03 14.68
C ALA A 88 15.10 13.77 15.22
N GLY A 89 15.79 12.63 15.18
CA GLY A 89 15.43 11.45 15.96
C GLY A 89 16.29 11.35 17.22
N SER A 90 15.74 10.89 18.34
CA SER A 90 16.51 10.40 19.48
C SER A 90 15.80 9.18 20.08
N GLY A 91 16.41 8.03 20.29
CA GLY A 91 17.79 7.58 20.04
C GLY A 91 17.82 6.06 19.80
N GLY A 92 18.94 5.42 19.54
CA GLY A 92 20.31 5.86 19.34
C GLY A 92 21.04 4.75 18.57
N GLY A 93 21.88 5.15 17.63
CA GLY A 93 22.59 4.30 16.69
C GLY A 93 22.75 5.01 15.35
N ALA A 94 23.84 5.77 15.22
CA ALA A 94 24.10 6.80 14.22
C ALA A 94 23.97 6.36 12.74
N TRP A 95 23.36 7.22 11.91
CA TRP A 95 23.85 7.67 10.60
C TRP A 95 23.27 9.07 10.33
N GLY A 96 24.05 10.11 10.63
CA GLY A 96 23.76 11.47 10.16
C GLY A 96 24.41 11.70 8.80
N SER A 97 23.77 12.47 7.91
CA SER A 97 24.50 13.41 7.05
C SER A 97 23.55 14.44 6.43
N ALA A 98 23.91 15.71 6.58
CA ALA A 98 23.30 16.87 5.97
C ALA A 98 23.60 16.98 4.46
N GLY A 99 23.44 15.89 3.69
CA GLY A 99 24.13 15.73 2.39
C GLY A 99 23.28 15.62 1.11
N VAL A 100 21.94 15.58 1.19
CA VAL A 100 21.05 15.15 0.07
C VAL A 100 20.50 16.31 -0.78
N ARG A 101 19.99 17.37 -0.17
CA ARG A 101 19.55 18.59 -0.87
C ARG A 101 19.73 19.81 0.01
N GLY A 102 20.12 20.93 -0.59
CA GLY A 102 20.44 22.17 0.14
C GLY A 102 19.48 23.34 -0.11
N ASP A 103 18.36 23.12 -0.79
CA ASP A 103 17.43 24.16 -1.22
C ASP A 103 16.28 24.44 -0.26
N ARG A 104 15.72 25.64 -0.37
CA ARG A 104 14.44 26.06 0.21
C ARG A 104 13.38 26.02 -0.89
N ALA A 105 12.22 25.43 -0.63
CA ALA A 105 11.18 25.31 -1.66
C ALA A 105 9.78 25.63 -1.14
N ALA A 106 8.89 26.02 -2.05
CA ALA A 106 7.47 26.25 -1.82
C ALA A 106 6.65 25.69 -3.00
N PHE A 107 5.57 24.96 -2.71
CA PHE A 107 4.59 24.59 -3.74
C PHE A 107 3.66 25.77 -4.02
N LEU A 108 3.29 25.94 -5.29
CA LEU A 108 2.58 27.12 -5.77
C LEU A 108 1.29 26.76 -6.48
N CYS A 109 0.30 27.64 -6.39
CA CYS A 109 -0.87 27.68 -7.25
C CYS A 109 -0.83 28.99 -8.05
N ALA A 110 -1.03 28.91 -9.38
CA ALA A 110 -0.93 30.09 -10.26
C ALA A 110 -1.98 31.16 -9.91
N ASP A 111 -3.19 30.76 -9.55
CA ASP A 111 -4.29 31.69 -9.23
C ASP A 111 -4.10 32.34 -7.85
N GLU A 112 -3.50 31.63 -6.89
CA GLU A 112 -3.15 32.19 -5.59
C GLU A 112 -2.06 33.27 -5.71
N LEU A 113 -1.10 33.08 -6.62
CA LEU A 113 -0.03 34.06 -6.87
C LEU A 113 -0.59 35.36 -7.44
N GLU A 114 -1.52 35.27 -8.39
CA GLU A 114 -2.18 36.44 -8.97
C GLU A 114 -3.02 37.18 -7.91
N ASN A 115 -3.80 36.45 -7.11
CA ASN A 115 -4.60 37.01 -6.03
C ASN A 115 -3.76 37.62 -4.89
N SER A 116 -2.50 37.21 -4.75
CA SER A 116 -1.56 37.74 -3.75
C SER A 116 -0.68 38.88 -4.28
N GLY A 117 -0.91 39.36 -5.50
CA GLY A 117 -0.16 40.46 -6.11
C GLY A 117 1.20 40.08 -6.71
N HIS A 118 1.44 38.79 -6.98
CA HIS A 118 2.67 38.26 -7.61
C HIS A 118 2.43 37.94 -9.10
N ALA A 119 2.13 38.98 -9.89
CA ALA A 119 1.69 38.83 -11.28
C ALA A 119 2.80 38.29 -12.22
N ALA A 120 4.06 38.67 -12.04
CA ALA A 120 5.15 38.21 -12.91
C ALA A 120 5.46 36.72 -12.67
N LEU A 121 5.43 36.26 -11.43
CA LEU A 121 5.60 34.85 -11.06
C LEU A 121 4.38 34.00 -11.45
N ALA A 122 3.17 34.54 -11.32
CA ALA A 122 1.95 33.91 -11.85
C ALA A 122 2.04 33.72 -13.38
N GLY A 123 2.56 34.74 -14.10
CA GLY A 123 2.83 34.64 -15.54
C GLY A 123 3.83 33.54 -15.89
N ALA A 124 4.92 33.41 -15.13
CA ALA A 124 5.90 32.33 -15.31
C ALA A 124 5.29 30.94 -15.04
N ALA A 125 4.44 30.83 -14.02
CA ALA A 125 3.71 29.60 -13.70
C ALA A 125 2.75 29.21 -14.82
N ARG A 126 1.95 30.15 -15.33
CA ARG A 126 1.02 29.91 -16.46
C ARG A 126 1.77 29.52 -17.73
N ALA A 127 2.91 30.14 -18.01
CA ALA A 127 3.74 29.79 -19.15
C ALA A 127 4.26 28.33 -19.08
N LEU A 128 4.58 27.82 -17.89
CA LEU A 128 4.90 26.40 -17.72
C LEU A 128 3.66 25.52 -17.91
N LEU A 129 2.53 25.87 -17.32
CA LEU A 129 1.29 25.08 -17.40
C LEU A 129 0.75 24.99 -18.84
N SER A 130 0.93 26.02 -19.66
CA SER A 130 0.51 26.05 -21.07
C SER A 130 1.30 25.10 -21.98
N LEU A 131 2.31 24.39 -21.46
CA LEU A 131 3.05 23.36 -22.19
C LEU A 131 2.22 22.08 -22.41
N GLN A 132 1.16 21.84 -21.65
CA GLN A 132 0.40 20.59 -21.67
C GLN A 132 -0.11 20.17 -23.06
N PRO A 133 -0.68 21.07 -23.91
CA PRO A 133 -1.13 20.71 -25.26
C PRO A 133 0.03 20.33 -26.19
N TRP A 134 1.18 21.03 -26.07
CA TRP A 134 2.37 20.67 -26.83
C TRP A 134 2.90 19.31 -26.39
N LEU A 135 3.00 19.04 -25.09
CA LEU A 135 3.43 17.75 -24.55
C LEU A 135 2.53 16.59 -25.00
N ALA A 136 1.21 16.79 -25.01
CA ALA A 136 0.26 15.82 -25.53
C ALA A 136 0.46 15.55 -27.03
N SER A 137 0.78 16.58 -27.83
CA SER A 137 1.09 16.43 -29.26
C SER A 137 2.37 15.61 -29.53
N GLN A 138 3.24 15.46 -28.53
CA GLN A 138 4.45 14.62 -28.59
C GLN A 138 4.19 13.15 -28.25
N GLY A 139 2.92 12.75 -28.04
CA GLY A 139 2.55 11.38 -27.66
C GLY A 139 2.81 11.03 -26.20
N LEU A 140 3.01 12.02 -25.33
CA LEU A 140 3.25 11.84 -23.90
C LEU A 140 1.92 11.86 -23.12
N ASP A 141 1.78 10.95 -22.16
CA ASP A 141 0.62 10.94 -21.26
C ASP A 141 0.77 11.99 -20.16
N VAL A 142 0.22 13.17 -20.44
CA VAL A 142 0.16 14.34 -19.54
C VAL A 142 -1.29 14.69 -19.18
N GLY A 143 -2.19 13.72 -19.17
CA GLY A 143 -3.63 13.94 -18.98
C GLY A 143 -4.09 14.18 -17.53
N GLY A 144 -3.21 14.12 -16.55
CA GLY A 144 -3.48 14.44 -15.14
C GLY A 144 -3.20 15.91 -14.78
N HIS A 145 -3.54 16.32 -13.56
CA HIS A 145 -3.30 17.69 -13.10
C HIS A 145 -1.80 17.97 -12.88
N PRO A 146 -1.25 19.07 -13.45
CA PRO A 146 0.12 19.47 -13.21
C PRO A 146 0.32 20.07 -11.81
N SER A 147 1.54 19.96 -11.27
CA SER A 147 1.92 20.55 -9.97
C SER A 147 3.10 21.51 -10.14
N LEU A 148 3.13 22.61 -9.38
CA LEU A 148 4.16 23.65 -9.47
C LEU A 148 4.96 23.79 -8.16
N GLN A 149 6.29 23.88 -8.25
CA GLN A 149 7.18 24.16 -7.14
C GLN A 149 8.22 25.21 -7.51
N LEU A 150 8.44 26.15 -6.62
CA LEU A 150 9.55 27.11 -6.67
C LEU A 150 10.64 26.69 -5.70
N ALA A 151 11.88 26.64 -6.17
CA ALA A 151 13.05 26.22 -5.38
C ALA A 151 14.17 27.27 -5.44
N GLN A 152 14.79 27.54 -4.29
CA GLN A 152 15.92 28.44 -4.06
C GLN A 152 17.10 27.65 -3.49
N TYR A 153 18.16 27.57 -4.28
CA TYR A 153 19.42 26.96 -3.91
C TYR A 153 20.38 28.09 -3.44
N PRO A 154 20.72 28.16 -2.14
CA PRO A 154 21.75 29.06 -1.65
C PRO A 154 23.14 28.66 -2.16
N VAL A 155 24.15 29.51 -1.91
CA VAL A 155 25.54 29.23 -2.29
C VAL A 155 26.00 27.89 -1.69
N ALA A 156 26.72 27.11 -2.48
CA ALA A 156 27.16 25.74 -2.27
C ALA A 156 26.06 24.66 -2.18
N ALA A 157 24.77 25.01 -2.32
CA ALA A 157 23.69 24.03 -2.33
C ALA A 157 23.73 23.17 -3.61
N ARG A 158 23.41 21.90 -3.44
CA ARG A 158 23.30 20.90 -4.50
C ARG A 158 22.02 20.07 -4.33
N TYR A 159 21.67 19.31 -5.36
CA TYR A 159 20.68 18.23 -5.24
C TYR A 159 21.33 16.96 -5.79
N VAL A 160 21.54 15.97 -4.93
CA VAL A 160 22.15 14.70 -5.33
C VAL A 160 21.35 13.99 -6.42
N ARG A 161 22.03 13.11 -7.15
CA ARG A 161 21.49 12.32 -8.25
C ARG A 161 20.18 11.59 -7.91
N HIS A 162 19.12 11.84 -8.69
CA HIS A 162 17.77 11.29 -8.50
C HIS A 162 16.96 11.22 -9.81
N ARG A 163 15.76 10.62 -9.75
CA ARG A 163 14.74 10.62 -10.82
C ARG A 163 13.45 11.23 -10.25
N ASP A 164 12.78 12.08 -11.03
CA ASP A 164 11.53 12.72 -10.61
C ASP A 164 10.34 11.75 -10.58
N ALA A 165 10.33 10.79 -11.51
CA ALA A 165 9.48 9.62 -11.52
C ALA A 165 10.19 8.50 -10.77
N SER A 166 9.91 8.40 -9.48
CA SER A 166 10.41 7.34 -8.61
C SER A 166 9.29 6.35 -8.29
N ALA A 167 9.61 5.22 -7.65
CA ALA A 167 8.60 4.27 -7.19
C ALA A 167 7.55 4.91 -6.24
N ALA A 168 7.90 6.01 -5.57
CA ALA A 168 6.99 6.79 -4.72
C ALA A 168 6.12 7.79 -5.50
N VAL A 169 6.54 8.19 -6.70
CA VAL A 169 5.83 9.15 -7.56
C VAL A 169 5.81 8.67 -9.02
N PRO A 170 5.28 7.47 -9.32
CA PRO A 170 5.42 6.84 -10.64
C PRO A 170 4.55 7.49 -11.72
N TYR A 171 3.63 8.36 -11.31
CA TYR A 171 2.64 9.01 -12.17
C TYR A 171 3.16 10.29 -12.84
N ARG A 172 4.30 10.85 -12.38
CA ARG A 172 4.97 11.98 -13.06
C ARG A 172 5.53 11.48 -14.38
N SER A 173 5.06 12.07 -15.48
CA SER A 173 5.50 11.70 -16.82
C SER A 173 6.53 12.68 -17.36
N VAL A 174 6.36 13.98 -17.11
CA VAL A 174 7.23 15.03 -17.64
C VAL A 174 7.56 16.05 -16.56
N THR A 175 8.83 16.44 -16.48
CA THR A 175 9.33 17.56 -15.67
C THR A 175 9.66 18.73 -16.58
N ALA A 176 9.11 19.91 -16.31
CA ALA A 176 9.45 21.16 -16.99
C ALA A 176 10.02 22.16 -15.99
N ILE A 177 11.26 22.61 -16.19
CA ILE A 177 11.98 23.54 -15.31
C ILE A 177 12.21 24.86 -16.05
N LEU A 178 11.71 25.96 -15.49
CA LEU A 178 12.01 27.32 -15.93
C LEU A 178 13.00 27.98 -14.97
N TYR A 179 14.13 28.43 -15.49
CA TYR A 179 15.18 29.08 -14.70
C TYR A 179 14.96 30.59 -14.58
N LEU A 180 15.12 31.11 -13.37
CA LEU A 180 14.90 32.53 -13.04
C LEU A 180 16.22 33.23 -12.63
N ASN A 181 17.32 32.94 -13.34
CA ASN A 181 18.67 33.41 -13.00
C ASN A 181 19.25 34.38 -14.04
N PRO A 182 18.93 35.68 -13.96
CA PRO A 182 19.44 36.69 -14.89
C PRO A 182 20.96 36.82 -14.77
N GLY A 183 21.65 36.97 -15.90
CA GLY A 183 23.11 37.19 -15.92
C GLY A 183 23.97 36.03 -15.41
N TRP A 184 23.49 34.79 -15.46
CA TRP A 184 24.26 33.63 -14.98
C TRP A 184 25.54 33.37 -15.79
N GLN A 185 26.68 33.26 -15.12
CA GLN A 185 28.00 33.00 -15.71
C GLN A 185 28.46 31.57 -15.41
N ALA A 186 29.36 31.02 -16.23
CA ALA A 186 29.90 29.67 -16.04
C ALA A 186 30.52 29.46 -14.64
N ALA A 187 31.19 30.50 -14.11
CA ALA A 187 31.80 30.48 -12.78
C ALA A 187 30.79 30.31 -11.62
N HIS A 188 29.50 30.58 -11.85
CA HIS A 188 28.45 30.43 -10.83
C HIS A 188 28.00 28.98 -10.62
N GLY A 189 28.42 28.01 -11.44
CA GLY A 189 28.06 26.60 -11.26
C GLY A 189 26.56 26.32 -11.39
N GLY A 190 26.00 25.47 -10.51
CA GLY A 190 24.54 25.27 -10.38
C GLY A 190 23.86 24.54 -11.54
N SER A 191 24.63 23.91 -12.42
CA SER A 191 24.12 23.27 -13.63
C SER A 191 23.35 21.99 -13.32
N LEU A 192 22.32 21.71 -14.13
CA LEU A 192 21.61 20.44 -14.10
C LEU A 192 22.40 19.41 -14.92
N ALA A 193 22.95 18.40 -14.25
CA ALA A 193 23.66 17.29 -14.85
C ALA A 193 22.67 16.14 -15.09
N VAL A 194 22.40 15.80 -16.34
CA VAL A 194 21.49 14.71 -16.75
C VAL A 194 22.32 13.55 -17.31
N TYR A 195 21.99 12.34 -16.91
CA TYR A 195 22.70 11.11 -17.27
C TYR A 195 21.90 10.32 -18.31
N ALA A 196 22.58 9.75 -19.30
CA ALA A 196 21.94 8.99 -20.37
C ALA A 196 21.29 7.70 -19.82
N HIS A 197 20.17 7.30 -20.41
CA HIS A 197 19.65 5.94 -20.27
C HIS A 197 20.58 4.98 -21.02
N SER A 198 20.92 3.82 -20.43
CA SER A 198 21.48 2.72 -21.21
C SER A 198 20.40 2.21 -22.17
N THR A 199 20.44 2.67 -23.42
CA THR A 199 19.68 2.06 -24.50
C THR A 199 20.42 0.81 -24.98
N THR A 200 20.17 -0.32 -24.33
CA THR A 200 20.38 -1.64 -24.92
C THR A 200 19.06 -2.41 -24.84
N GLY A 201 18.23 -2.13 -25.84
CA GLY A 201 16.97 -2.78 -26.14
C GLY A 201 16.57 -2.35 -27.55
N SER A 202 17.08 -3.03 -28.56
CA SER A 202 16.51 -3.03 -29.90
C SER A 202 16.36 -4.48 -30.34
N ASP A 203 15.13 -4.95 -30.41
CA ASP A 203 14.75 -6.08 -31.25
C ASP A 203 14.93 -5.69 -32.72
N PRO A 204 15.45 -6.61 -33.55
CA PRO A 204 15.03 -6.66 -34.93
C PRO A 204 14.63 -8.09 -35.29
N CYS A 205 13.33 -8.32 -35.56
CA CYS A 205 12.88 -9.30 -36.53
C CYS A 205 11.42 -9.04 -36.96
N THR A 206 11.23 -8.53 -38.17
CA THR A 206 10.25 -8.97 -39.19
C THR A 206 10.68 -8.34 -40.53
N ALA A 207 10.62 -8.96 -41.71
CA ALA A 207 10.53 -10.35 -42.15
C ALA A 207 10.81 -10.38 -43.68
N SER A 208 11.41 -11.48 -44.17
CA SER A 208 11.24 -12.14 -45.48
C SER A 208 11.61 -11.46 -46.84
N ALA A 209 12.59 -12.09 -47.50
CA ALA A 209 12.80 -12.47 -48.92
C ALA A 209 12.05 -11.81 -50.11
N ALA A 210 12.80 -11.43 -51.17
CA ALA A 210 12.58 -11.84 -52.57
C ALA A 210 13.72 -11.36 -53.53
N ASP A 211 13.94 -12.17 -54.57
CA ASP A 211 14.98 -12.25 -55.62
C ASP A 211 15.32 -11.01 -56.49
N LEU A 212 16.56 -10.94 -57.00
CA LEU A 212 16.92 -11.12 -58.44
C LEU A 212 18.40 -10.72 -58.78
N HIS A 213 19.16 -11.72 -59.28
CA HIS A 213 20.23 -11.78 -60.33
C HIS A 213 20.88 -10.46 -60.89
N LEU A 214 22.16 -10.36 -61.34
CA LEU A 214 23.10 -11.29 -62.00
C LEU A 214 24.53 -10.64 -62.18
N ALA A 215 25.60 -11.46 -62.12
CA ALA A 215 26.88 -11.50 -62.91
C ALA A 215 27.80 -10.25 -63.09
N ALA A 216 29.11 -10.34 -63.35
CA ALA A 216 30.19 -11.36 -63.28
C ALA A 216 31.52 -10.67 -63.73
N ALA A 217 32.66 -11.15 -63.22
CA ALA A 217 34.00 -11.39 -63.83
C ALA A 217 34.56 -10.47 -64.95
N ALA A 218 35.87 -10.30 -65.21
CA ALA A 218 37.17 -10.54 -64.57
C ALA A 218 38.25 -10.06 -65.59
N ALA A 219 39.40 -9.62 -65.07
CA ALA A 219 40.76 -9.80 -65.60
C ALA A 219 41.22 -9.33 -67.01
N ALA A 220 42.38 -8.64 -66.95
CA ALA A 220 43.61 -8.84 -67.74
C ALA A 220 43.90 -8.03 -69.03
N ALA A 221 44.91 -7.17 -68.87
CA ALA A 221 46.18 -7.07 -69.61
C ALA A 221 46.25 -6.64 -71.09
N GLY A 222 47.06 -5.60 -71.32
CA GLY A 222 48.09 -5.59 -72.37
C GLY A 222 47.97 -4.51 -73.46
N SER A 223 48.96 -3.60 -73.53
CA SER A 223 49.79 -3.30 -74.73
C SER A 223 50.46 -1.90 -74.67
N SER A 224 51.58 -1.79 -75.40
CA SER A 224 52.66 -0.80 -75.28
C SER A 224 52.73 0.08 -76.56
N PRO A 225 53.84 0.76 -76.92
CA PRO A 225 53.98 2.22 -76.86
C PRO A 225 54.18 2.86 -78.25
N ALA A 226 54.23 4.19 -78.32
CA ALA A 226 54.80 5.01 -79.42
C ALA A 226 53.88 5.83 -80.37
N GLU A 227 52.56 5.87 -80.18
CA GLU A 227 51.80 7.14 -80.29
C GLU A 227 51.62 7.79 -78.91
N GLN A 228 51.96 6.98 -77.89
CA GLN A 228 52.04 7.37 -76.51
C GLN A 228 52.98 8.53 -76.26
N GLN A 229 54.00 8.89 -77.05
CA GLN A 229 55.02 9.80 -76.53
C GLN A 229 54.63 11.29 -76.55
N GLN A 230 53.84 11.73 -77.54
CA GLN A 230 53.40 13.14 -77.64
C GLN A 230 52.04 13.35 -76.96
N GLN A 231 51.16 12.33 -77.04
CA GLN A 231 50.03 12.22 -76.11
C GLN A 231 50.52 12.02 -74.67
N GLN A 232 51.67 11.37 -74.41
CA GLN A 232 52.28 11.28 -73.08
C GLN A 232 52.83 12.61 -72.66
N GLN A 233 53.31 13.51 -73.52
CA GLN A 233 53.77 14.81 -73.02
C GLN A 233 52.60 15.72 -72.64
N GLN A 234 51.51 15.72 -73.41
CA GLN A 234 50.28 16.43 -73.00
C GLN A 234 49.52 15.71 -71.88
N GLN A 235 49.47 14.37 -71.88
CA GLN A 235 49.01 13.59 -70.74
C GLN A 235 49.97 13.68 -69.57
N GLN A 236 51.28 13.94 -69.73
CA GLN A 236 52.22 14.13 -68.62
C GLN A 236 52.07 15.52 -68.05
N GLN A 237 51.76 16.54 -68.85
CA GLN A 237 51.42 17.87 -68.33
C GLN A 237 50.02 17.87 -67.69
N GLN A 238 49.03 17.21 -68.28
CA GLN A 238 47.72 17.00 -67.64
C GLN A 238 47.80 16.05 -66.46
N GLN A 239 48.66 15.03 -66.47
CA GLN A 239 48.94 14.16 -65.32
C GLN A 239 49.78 14.88 -64.29
N GLN A 240 50.66 15.82 -64.65
CA GLN A 240 51.38 16.64 -63.68
C GLN A 240 50.45 17.68 -63.05
N GLN A 241 49.52 18.27 -63.82
CA GLN A 241 48.48 19.14 -63.26
C GLN A 241 47.45 18.34 -62.45
N GLN A 242 47.06 17.15 -62.89
CA GLN A 242 46.22 16.24 -62.10
C GLN A 242 46.99 15.67 -60.91
N GLN A 243 48.30 15.44 -60.98
CA GLN A 243 49.12 15.04 -59.85
C GLN A 243 49.34 16.21 -58.90
N GLN A 244 49.44 17.45 -59.38
CA GLN A 244 49.48 18.63 -58.51
C GLN A 244 48.12 18.89 -57.88
N GLN A 245 47.02 18.70 -58.60
CA GLN A 245 45.67 18.76 -58.02
C GLN A 245 45.40 17.58 -57.09
N GLN A 246 45.89 16.38 -57.40
CA GLN A 246 45.81 15.22 -56.49
C GLN A 246 46.76 15.38 -55.31
N GLN A 247 47.91 16.02 -55.45
CA GLN A 247 48.79 16.35 -54.34
C GLN A 247 48.21 17.47 -53.49
N GLN A 248 47.53 18.46 -54.08
CA GLN A 248 46.78 19.47 -53.33
C GLN A 248 45.54 18.87 -52.66
N GLN A 249 44.83 17.95 -53.31
CA GLN A 249 43.72 17.21 -52.71
C GLN A 249 44.22 16.22 -51.66
N GLN A 250 45.38 15.59 -51.83
CA GLN A 250 46.02 14.74 -50.83
C GLN A 250 46.59 15.58 -49.69
N GLN A 251 47.10 16.78 -49.93
CA GLN A 251 47.50 17.71 -48.88
C GLN A 251 46.29 18.27 -48.15
N GLN A 252 45.18 18.56 -48.85
CA GLN A 252 43.91 18.93 -48.20
C GLN A 252 43.29 17.74 -47.47
N GLN A 253 43.39 16.52 -47.98
CA GLN A 253 42.95 15.32 -47.28
C GLN A 253 43.88 14.96 -46.14
N GLN A 254 45.19 15.22 -46.24
CA GLN A 254 46.13 15.07 -45.13
C GLN A 254 45.96 16.17 -44.10
N GLN A 255 45.62 17.40 -44.50
CA GLN A 255 45.24 18.46 -43.57
C GLN A 255 43.87 18.19 -42.95
N GLN A 256 42.92 17.63 -43.68
CA GLN A 256 41.63 17.18 -43.12
C GLN A 256 41.81 15.93 -42.28
N GLN A 257 42.72 15.02 -42.60
CA GLN A 257 43.07 13.85 -41.78
C GLN A 257 43.92 14.26 -40.59
N GLN A 258 44.76 15.28 -40.67
CA GLN A 258 45.47 15.85 -39.52
C GLN A 258 44.53 16.70 -38.68
N GLN A 259 43.56 17.40 -39.26
CA GLN A 259 42.50 18.06 -38.50
C GLN A 259 41.52 17.05 -37.92
N GLN A 260 41.24 15.95 -38.60
CA GLN A 260 40.45 14.84 -38.06
C GLN A 260 41.25 14.03 -37.06
N GLN A 261 42.58 13.90 -37.19
CA GLN A 261 43.44 13.26 -36.19
C GLN A 261 43.72 14.20 -35.04
N GLN A 262 43.76 15.52 -35.23
CA GLN A 262 43.78 16.49 -34.15
C GLN A 262 42.41 16.65 -33.51
N GLN A 263 41.31 16.51 -34.25
CA GLN A 263 39.97 16.41 -33.68
C GLN A 263 39.74 15.04 -33.07
N GLN A 264 40.35 13.96 -33.55
CA GLN A 264 40.31 12.64 -32.93
C GLN A 264 41.33 12.52 -31.81
N GLN A 265 42.41 13.30 -31.77
CA GLN A 265 43.31 13.43 -30.63
C GLN A 265 42.80 14.47 -29.65
N GLN A 266 42.02 15.47 -30.06
CA GLN A 266 41.25 16.31 -29.13
C GLN A 266 40.00 15.59 -28.66
N GLN A 267 39.38 14.74 -29.47
CA GLN A 267 38.33 13.82 -29.04
C GLN A 267 38.91 12.63 -28.31
N GLN A 268 40.16 12.19 -28.53
CA GLN A 268 40.82 11.16 -27.73
C GLN A 268 41.54 11.75 -26.54
N GLN A 269 41.93 13.02 -26.50
CA GLN A 269 42.34 13.69 -25.26
C GLN A 269 41.11 14.13 -24.49
N GLN A 270 40.00 14.50 -25.14
CA GLN A 270 38.70 14.59 -24.48
C GLN A 270 38.22 13.19 -24.10
N GLN A 271 38.39 12.12 -24.88
CA GLN A 271 37.99 10.73 -24.55
C GLN A 271 39.05 9.98 -23.74
N GLN A 272 40.25 10.50 -23.50
CA GLN A 272 41.22 9.96 -22.55
C GLN A 272 41.19 10.80 -21.26
N HIS A 273 40.72 12.05 -21.30
CA HIS A 273 40.10 12.69 -20.13
C HIS A 273 38.66 12.20 -19.85
N LEU A 274 37.98 11.56 -20.81
CA LEU A 274 36.67 10.90 -20.64
C LEU A 274 36.74 9.36 -20.74
N GLY A 275 37.93 8.76 -20.69
CA GLY A 275 38.14 7.31 -20.87
C GLY A 275 39.15 6.68 -19.93
N SER A 276 39.65 7.45 -18.96
CA SER A 276 40.11 6.93 -17.68
C SER A 276 39.07 7.28 -16.63
N GLY A 277 38.07 6.42 -16.44
CA GLY A 277 37.05 6.62 -15.42
C GLY A 277 35.71 5.97 -15.74
N LEU A 278 35.68 4.65 -15.91
CA LEU A 278 34.46 3.88 -15.62
C LEU A 278 34.36 3.69 -14.09
N ASP A 279 34.29 4.84 -13.41
CA ASP A 279 33.62 5.02 -12.13
C ASP A 279 32.22 5.56 -12.45
N GLU A 280 31.22 5.26 -11.61
CA GLU A 280 29.81 5.69 -11.73
C GLU A 280 29.57 7.23 -11.61
N GLY A 281 30.31 8.08 -12.34
CA GLY A 281 30.46 9.51 -12.03
C GLY A 281 29.93 10.57 -13.03
N HIS A 282 30.03 10.38 -14.35
CA HIS A 282 29.99 11.52 -15.30
C HIS A 282 28.65 11.74 -16.04
N PRO A 283 28.13 12.99 -16.14
CA PRO A 283 26.85 13.29 -16.77
C PRO A 283 26.90 13.31 -18.31
N ALA A 284 25.82 12.90 -18.96
CA ALA A 284 25.68 12.88 -20.42
C ALA A 284 25.42 14.27 -21.02
N ILE A 285 24.74 15.15 -20.28
CA ILE A 285 24.55 16.55 -20.64
C ILE A 285 24.51 17.42 -19.37
N VAL A 286 25.15 18.58 -19.43
CA VAL A 286 25.18 19.55 -18.33
C VAL A 286 24.52 20.85 -18.81
N VAL A 287 23.42 21.24 -18.17
CA VAL A 287 22.59 22.38 -18.58
C VAL A 287 22.76 23.54 -17.60
N PRO A 288 23.36 24.67 -18.01
CA PRO A 288 23.48 25.83 -17.13
C PRO A 288 22.11 26.48 -16.92
N PRO A 289 21.82 26.97 -15.69
CA PRO A 289 20.49 27.44 -15.29
C PRO A 289 20.23 28.89 -15.72
N LEU A 290 20.41 29.21 -17.01
CA LEU A 290 20.30 30.58 -17.54
C LEU A 290 18.88 31.14 -17.39
N GLY A 291 18.74 32.40 -16.98
CA GLY A 291 17.44 33.06 -16.86
C GLY A 291 16.61 33.01 -18.15
N GLY A 292 15.36 32.56 -18.04
CA GLY A 292 14.44 32.42 -19.17
C GLY A 292 14.59 31.13 -19.97
N ARG A 293 15.53 30.25 -19.59
CA ARG A 293 15.69 28.91 -20.18
C ARG A 293 14.67 27.93 -19.61
N LEU A 294 13.98 27.23 -20.50
CA LEU A 294 13.12 26.09 -20.20
C LEU A 294 13.87 24.78 -20.46
N VAL A 295 13.77 23.84 -19.53
CA VAL A 295 14.20 22.46 -19.70
C VAL A 295 12.99 21.56 -19.54
N VAL A 296 12.67 20.75 -20.55
CA VAL A 296 11.61 19.74 -20.49
C VAL A 296 12.27 18.36 -20.57
N MET A 297 12.02 17.50 -19.59
CA MET A 297 12.59 16.17 -19.54
C MET A 297 11.59 15.11 -19.13
N ASP A 298 11.78 13.88 -19.61
CA ASP A 298 11.12 12.71 -19.08
C ASP A 298 11.48 12.59 -17.60
N SER A 299 10.47 12.52 -16.73
CA SER A 299 10.69 12.48 -15.29
C SER A 299 11.47 11.23 -14.85
N ARG A 300 11.62 10.22 -15.71
CA ARG A 300 12.45 9.04 -15.45
C ARG A 300 13.93 9.30 -15.68
N LEU A 301 14.36 10.39 -16.32
CA LEU A 301 15.79 10.66 -16.54
C LEU A 301 16.53 10.89 -15.21
N LEU A 302 17.67 10.20 -15.06
CA LEU A 302 18.53 10.35 -13.89
C LEU A 302 19.27 11.69 -14.00
N HIS A 303 19.21 12.52 -12.97
CA HIS A 303 19.82 13.84 -12.99
C HIS A 303 20.22 14.33 -11.59
N GLU A 304 21.13 15.29 -11.53
CA GLU A 304 21.56 15.98 -10.31
C GLU A 304 21.71 17.48 -10.54
N VAL A 305 21.64 18.29 -9.48
CA VAL A 305 21.96 19.72 -9.52
C VAL A 305 23.33 19.92 -8.89
N LEU A 306 24.30 20.32 -9.70
CA LEU A 306 25.66 20.58 -9.27
C LEU A 306 25.72 21.79 -8.31
N PRO A 307 26.72 21.88 -7.41
CA PRO A 307 26.85 22.99 -6.49
C PRO A 307 26.87 24.35 -7.22
N ALA A 308 26.09 25.31 -6.73
CA ALA A 308 26.08 26.68 -7.23
C ALA A 308 26.98 27.59 -6.38
N GLN A 309 27.76 28.46 -6.99
CA GLN A 309 28.53 29.51 -6.30
C GLN A 309 27.76 30.84 -6.21
N ALA A 310 26.51 30.86 -6.72
CA ALA A 310 25.58 31.97 -6.62
C ALA A 310 24.16 31.44 -6.34
N GLU A 311 23.23 32.31 -5.93
CA GLU A 311 21.86 31.92 -5.64
C GLU A 311 21.10 31.48 -6.91
N ARG A 312 20.63 30.24 -6.93
CA ARG A 312 19.91 29.64 -8.07
C ARG A 312 18.42 29.45 -7.75
N LEU A 313 17.57 30.05 -8.58
CA LEU A 313 16.12 29.93 -8.54
C LEU A 313 15.60 29.14 -9.75
N ALA A 314 14.66 28.24 -9.50
CA ALA A 314 14.00 27.42 -10.51
C ALA A 314 12.52 27.24 -10.17
N LEU A 315 11.66 27.41 -11.18
CA LEU A 315 10.24 27.08 -11.12
C LEU A 315 10.02 25.79 -11.90
N THR A 316 9.49 24.76 -11.24
CA THR A 316 9.33 23.42 -11.81
C THR A 316 7.86 23.05 -11.88
N ALA A 317 7.42 22.58 -13.04
CA ALA A 317 6.12 21.95 -13.26
C ALA A 317 6.30 20.45 -13.51
N TRP A 318 5.54 19.60 -12.80
CA TRP A 318 5.44 18.17 -13.12
C TRP A 318 4.08 17.85 -13.71
N PHE A 319 4.07 17.26 -14.92
CA PHE A 319 2.86 16.77 -15.59
C PHE A 319 2.68 15.28 -15.35
N SER A 320 1.45 14.87 -15.08
CA SER A 320 1.13 13.51 -14.63
C SER A 320 0.26 12.77 -15.65
N ARG A 321 0.30 11.44 -15.59
CA ARG A 321 -0.51 10.54 -16.43
C ARG A 321 -2.00 10.57 -16.07
N ARG A 322 -2.87 10.28 -17.04
CA ARG A 322 -4.33 10.16 -16.83
C ARG A 322 -4.64 8.85 -16.08
N PRO A 323 -5.49 8.85 -15.04
CA PRO A 323 -5.95 7.61 -14.41
C PRO A 323 -6.90 6.83 -15.35
N PRO A 324 -6.96 5.48 -15.26
CA PRO A 324 -7.76 4.64 -16.18
C PRO A 324 -9.27 4.91 -16.10
N ALA A 325 -9.96 4.62 -17.22
CA ALA A 325 -11.27 5.13 -17.66
C ALA A 325 -12.50 5.00 -16.72
N ALA A 326 -12.39 4.36 -15.55
CA ALA A 326 -13.46 4.42 -14.54
C ALA A 326 -13.61 5.84 -13.92
N ALA A 327 -12.63 6.73 -14.14
CA ALA A 327 -12.62 8.11 -13.66
C ALA A 327 -13.21 9.15 -14.65
N GLU A 328 -13.39 8.82 -15.93
CA GLU A 328 -13.87 9.78 -16.95
C GLU A 328 -15.37 10.10 -16.85
N ALA A 329 -16.18 9.21 -16.25
CA ALA A 329 -17.62 9.44 -16.06
C ALA A 329 -17.93 10.52 -15.00
N ALA A 330 -17.02 10.79 -14.06
CA ALA A 330 -17.21 11.80 -13.02
C ALA A 330 -16.90 13.22 -13.52
N THR A 331 -15.98 13.37 -14.47
CA THR A 331 -15.54 14.69 -14.96
C THR A 331 -16.50 15.26 -16.02
N ALA A 332 -17.19 14.42 -16.79
CA ALA A 332 -18.20 14.88 -17.77
C ALA A 332 -19.48 15.45 -17.12
N ALA A 333 -19.79 15.05 -15.88
CA ALA A 333 -20.96 15.55 -15.15
C ALA A 333 -20.78 16.96 -14.57
N LEU A 334 -19.53 17.44 -14.41
CA LEU A 334 -19.22 18.76 -13.84
C LEU A 334 -19.26 19.89 -14.88
N SER A 335 -19.11 19.61 -16.17
CA SER A 335 -19.22 20.64 -17.23
C SER A 335 -20.65 20.87 -17.73
N ALA A 336 -21.62 20.01 -17.38
CA ALA A 336 -23.01 20.12 -17.80
C ALA A 336 -23.89 20.98 -16.88
N LEU A 337 -23.36 21.52 -15.77
CA LEU A 337 -24.13 22.31 -14.79
C LEU A 337 -23.87 23.83 -14.83
N ALA A 338 -23.15 24.32 -15.84
CA ALA A 338 -22.79 25.74 -15.94
C ALA A 338 -23.65 26.59 -16.91
N VAL A 339 -24.65 26.06 -17.64
CA VAL A 339 -25.45 26.89 -18.57
C VAL A 339 -26.94 26.50 -18.63
N GLY A 340 -27.81 27.39 -18.10
CA GLY A 340 -29.25 27.57 -18.41
C GLY A 340 -30.22 26.49 -17.87
N GLY A 341 -31.42 26.75 -17.35
CA GLY A 341 -32.31 27.91 -17.30
C GLY A 341 -33.78 27.44 -17.43
N ALA A 342 -34.60 27.69 -16.39
CA ALA A 342 -36.08 27.76 -16.31
C ALA A 342 -37.04 26.69 -16.90
N ALA A 343 -37.76 25.98 -15.99
CA ALA A 343 -39.22 25.65 -15.84
C ALA A 343 -40.18 25.42 -17.06
N PRO A 344 -41.47 24.96 -16.88
CA PRO A 344 -42.11 23.91 -16.05
C PRO A 344 -43.11 23.00 -16.85
N GLY A 345 -43.74 21.99 -16.21
CA GLY A 345 -44.99 21.32 -16.70
C GLY A 345 -45.05 19.80 -16.41
N GLN A 346 -45.81 19.34 -15.40
CA GLN A 346 -47.22 18.89 -15.42
C GLN A 346 -47.48 17.40 -15.78
N ALA A 347 -48.02 16.70 -14.77
CA ALA A 347 -49.20 15.82 -14.75
C ALA A 347 -49.25 14.43 -15.45
N GLY A 348 -49.85 13.48 -14.70
CA GLY A 348 -50.46 12.22 -15.16
C GLY A 348 -49.64 10.97 -14.82
N GLY A 349 -50.10 9.91 -14.15
CA GLY A 349 -51.42 9.51 -13.67
C GLY A 349 -51.51 7.96 -13.74
N GLY A 350 -51.97 7.30 -12.65
CA GLY A 350 -52.44 5.89 -12.59
C GLY A 350 -51.45 4.75 -12.89
N GLN A 351 -51.58 3.50 -12.44
CA GLN A 351 -52.50 2.70 -11.62
C GLN A 351 -51.76 1.37 -11.29
N GLN A 352 -51.90 0.82 -10.07
CA GLN A 352 -52.42 -0.53 -9.69
C GLN A 352 -51.78 -1.74 -10.43
N GLU A 353 -51.29 -2.82 -9.79
CA GLU A 353 -51.99 -3.85 -8.98
C GLU A 353 -50.95 -4.70 -8.19
N GLN A 354 -51.14 -4.95 -6.88
CA GLN A 354 -51.61 -6.21 -6.23
C GLN A 354 -50.74 -7.47 -6.54
N ALA A 355 -50.01 -8.11 -5.61
CA ALA A 355 -50.29 -8.74 -4.31
C ALA A 355 -50.58 -10.27 -4.38
N ALA A 356 -49.81 -11.04 -3.59
CA ALA A 356 -50.07 -12.36 -2.94
C ALA A 356 -48.85 -13.31 -3.12
N ALA A 357 -48.06 -13.71 -2.11
CA ALA A 357 -48.28 -14.36 -0.81
C ALA A 357 -48.53 -15.88 -0.87
N ARG A 358 -47.62 -16.66 -0.21
CA ARG A 358 -47.77 -17.92 0.59
C ARG A 358 -46.47 -18.76 0.47
N GLN A 359 -45.70 -19.09 1.52
CA GLN A 359 -45.89 -19.86 2.78
C GLN A 359 -45.37 -21.33 2.69
N GLY A 360 -44.65 -21.76 3.74
CA GLY A 360 -44.42 -23.17 4.16
C GLY A 360 -43.01 -23.71 3.91
N ALA A 361 -42.07 -23.76 4.87
CA ALA A 361 -41.95 -24.58 6.09
C ALA A 361 -41.27 -25.96 5.87
N ALA A 362 -40.18 -26.19 6.62
CA ALA A 362 -39.37 -27.42 6.73
C ALA A 362 -40.01 -28.49 7.64
N PRO A 363 -39.44 -29.72 7.78
CA PRO A 363 -38.45 -29.96 8.85
C PRO A 363 -37.40 -31.11 8.67
N ALA A 364 -36.28 -30.98 9.43
CA ALA A 364 -35.46 -31.93 10.24
C ALA A 364 -34.87 -33.29 9.73
N ALA A 365 -33.51 -33.35 9.74
CA ALA A 365 -32.50 -34.32 10.32
C ALA A 365 -32.84 -35.82 10.59
N PRO A 366 -31.88 -36.81 10.53
CA PRO A 366 -30.66 -36.90 11.37
C PRO A 366 -29.38 -37.54 10.74
N ALA A 367 -28.37 -37.85 11.56
CA ALA A 367 -26.91 -37.95 11.28
C ALA A 367 -26.25 -39.36 11.25
N ALA A 368 -25.14 -39.48 10.47
CA ALA A 368 -23.90 -40.30 10.59
C ALA A 368 -23.96 -41.88 10.62
N PRO A 369 -22.87 -42.70 10.47
CA PRO A 369 -21.46 -42.53 10.00
C PRO A 369 -20.90 -43.68 9.06
N CYS A 370 -19.59 -43.64 8.73
CA CYS A 370 -18.62 -44.77 8.45
C CYS A 370 -18.09 -45.11 7.01
N ALA A 371 -16.77 -44.90 6.84
CA ALA A 371 -15.65 -45.79 6.40
C ALA A 371 -15.66 -46.69 5.11
N HIS A 372 -14.72 -46.36 4.18
CA HIS A 372 -13.85 -47.21 3.27
C HIS A 372 -14.48 -48.24 2.27
N PRO A 373 -13.71 -48.79 1.29
CA PRO A 373 -12.91 -48.19 0.20
C PRO A 373 -13.21 -48.85 -1.20
N CYS A 374 -12.50 -48.39 -2.24
CA CYS A 374 -12.10 -49.13 -3.46
C CYS A 374 -12.85 -48.91 -4.81
N ALA A 375 -12.00 -48.93 -5.85
CA ALA A 375 -12.21 -49.33 -7.24
C ALA A 375 -12.72 -48.31 -8.27
N ALA A 376 -11.78 -47.99 -9.17
CA ALA A 376 -11.91 -47.20 -10.38
C ALA A 376 -12.92 -47.76 -11.40
N LYS A 377 -13.59 -46.84 -12.11
CA LYS A 377 -13.91 -46.98 -13.53
C LYS A 377 -13.51 -45.67 -14.23
N GLN A 378 -12.49 -45.74 -15.10
CA GLN A 378 -12.11 -44.64 -15.99
C GLN A 378 -13.17 -44.45 -17.09
N PRO A 379 -13.57 -43.21 -17.41
CA PRO A 379 -14.12 -42.85 -18.71
C PRO A 379 -13.01 -42.32 -19.65
N PRO A 380 -13.24 -42.32 -20.99
CA PRO A 380 -12.21 -42.04 -21.97
C PRO A 380 -11.84 -40.55 -22.03
N ALA A 381 -10.62 -40.31 -22.52
CA ALA A 381 -9.97 -39.01 -22.67
C ALA A 381 -10.80 -38.00 -23.50
N ALA A 382 -11.52 -37.12 -22.81
CA ALA A 382 -11.87 -35.81 -23.32
C ALA A 382 -10.86 -34.81 -22.73
N ALA A 383 -10.27 -33.95 -23.57
CA ALA A 383 -9.36 -32.90 -23.11
C ALA A 383 -10.09 -32.01 -22.11
N VAL A 384 -9.79 -32.18 -20.82
CA VAL A 384 -10.33 -31.34 -19.75
C VAL A 384 -9.71 -29.96 -19.90
N GLN A 385 -10.51 -28.97 -20.28
CA GLN A 385 -10.10 -27.57 -20.21
C GLN A 385 -10.05 -27.17 -18.73
N LEU A 386 -8.85 -27.07 -18.18
CA LEU A 386 -8.62 -26.53 -16.84
C LEU A 386 -8.94 -25.03 -16.82
N ALA A 387 -9.62 -24.57 -15.78
CA ALA A 387 -9.94 -23.15 -15.64
C ALA A 387 -8.65 -22.29 -15.58
N PRO A 388 -8.61 -21.10 -16.21
CA PRO A 388 -7.48 -20.18 -16.12
C PRO A 388 -7.23 -19.74 -14.67
N LEU A 389 -5.96 -19.52 -14.31
CA LEU A 389 -5.62 -18.81 -13.07
C LEU A 389 -5.85 -17.30 -13.30
N ASP A 390 -6.68 -16.65 -12.48
CA ASP A 390 -6.88 -15.20 -12.53
C ASP A 390 -5.66 -14.45 -11.99
N GLY A 391 -5.18 -13.38 -12.66
CA GLY A 391 -4.54 -12.26 -11.95
C GLY A 391 -3.13 -11.78 -12.29
N ALA A 392 -2.43 -12.23 -13.34
CA ALA A 392 -1.23 -11.53 -13.84
C ALA A 392 -0.94 -11.87 -15.31
N PRO A 393 -0.46 -10.93 -16.14
CA PRO A 393 -0.02 -11.26 -17.49
C PRO A 393 1.22 -12.15 -17.42
N ILE A 394 1.11 -13.39 -17.90
CA ILE A 394 2.26 -14.23 -18.21
C ILE A 394 2.99 -13.56 -19.37
N ALA A 395 4.18 -13.02 -19.11
CA ALA A 395 4.97 -12.30 -20.11
C ALA A 395 5.75 -13.26 -21.02
N ALA A 396 6.08 -14.46 -20.52
CA ALA A 396 6.83 -15.47 -21.25
C ALA A 396 6.18 -16.87 -21.12
N PRO A 397 5.21 -17.20 -21.99
CA PRO A 397 4.59 -18.53 -22.03
C PRO A 397 5.62 -19.63 -22.25
N GLY A 398 5.49 -20.75 -21.53
CA GLY A 398 6.40 -21.90 -21.61
C GLY A 398 7.76 -21.73 -20.93
N ALA A 399 8.11 -20.52 -20.46
CA ALA A 399 9.39 -20.27 -19.76
C ALA A 399 9.36 -20.78 -18.31
N ILE A 400 10.51 -21.26 -17.84
CA ILE A 400 10.73 -21.73 -16.47
C ILE A 400 11.67 -20.78 -15.75
N PHE A 401 11.19 -20.15 -14.68
CA PHE A 401 12.00 -19.40 -13.75
C PHE A 401 12.55 -20.31 -12.64
N VAL A 402 13.86 -20.35 -12.49
CA VAL A 402 14.57 -21.13 -11.48
C VAL A 402 15.11 -20.21 -10.40
N SER A 403 14.59 -20.30 -9.18
CA SER A 403 15.06 -19.48 -8.04
C SER A 403 16.05 -20.26 -7.16
N VAL A 404 17.25 -19.70 -6.95
CA VAL A 404 18.38 -20.36 -6.27
C VAL A 404 18.94 -19.48 -5.15
N PRO A 405 18.81 -19.87 -3.87
CA PRO A 405 19.50 -19.23 -2.75
C PRO A 405 20.87 -19.90 -2.51
N ALA A 406 21.96 -19.14 -2.55
CA ALA A 406 23.32 -19.64 -2.36
C ALA A 406 24.04 -18.90 -1.22
N TYR A 407 24.28 -19.59 -0.09
CA TYR A 407 25.08 -19.07 1.02
C TYR A 407 26.46 -19.71 1.00
N ARG A 408 27.48 -18.90 0.61
CA ARG A 408 28.90 -19.28 0.58
C ARG A 408 29.15 -20.69 0.03
N ASP A 409 28.46 -21.01 -1.06
CA ASP A 409 28.35 -22.35 -1.60
C ASP A 409 29.18 -22.49 -2.89
N SER A 410 30.23 -23.30 -2.84
CA SER A 410 31.12 -23.57 -3.97
C SER A 410 30.44 -24.36 -5.10
N GLU A 411 29.37 -25.10 -4.80
CA GLU A 411 28.65 -25.97 -5.74
C GLU A 411 27.57 -25.23 -6.55
N ALA A 412 27.26 -23.99 -6.19
CA ALA A 412 26.27 -23.16 -6.87
C ALA A 412 26.58 -22.97 -8.35
N GLN A 413 27.84 -22.67 -8.69
CA GLN A 413 28.27 -22.52 -10.08
C GLN A 413 28.07 -23.79 -10.90
N TRP A 414 28.34 -24.96 -10.31
CA TRP A 414 28.23 -26.27 -10.96
C TRP A 414 26.77 -26.70 -11.10
N THR A 415 25.93 -26.33 -10.14
CA THR A 415 24.48 -26.49 -10.23
C THR A 415 23.92 -25.76 -11.45
N LEU A 416 24.34 -24.51 -11.67
CA LEU A 416 23.91 -23.73 -12.83
C LEU A 416 24.43 -24.30 -14.15
N ALA A 417 25.70 -24.71 -14.20
CA ALA A 417 26.29 -25.33 -15.38
C ALA A 417 25.54 -26.62 -15.78
N ASP A 418 25.29 -27.52 -14.83
CA ASP A 418 24.62 -28.80 -15.06
C ASP A 418 23.14 -28.61 -15.44
N LEU A 419 22.48 -27.63 -14.83
CA LEU A 419 21.09 -27.25 -15.11
C LEU A 419 20.88 -26.85 -16.58
N PHE A 420 21.75 -26.00 -17.13
CA PHE A 420 21.66 -25.62 -18.55
C PHE A 420 22.13 -26.72 -19.48
N ALA A 421 23.21 -27.42 -19.15
CA ALA A 421 23.78 -28.48 -19.99
C ALA A 421 22.81 -29.65 -20.22
N LYS A 422 21.95 -29.94 -19.23
CA LYS A 422 21.04 -31.09 -19.26
C LYS A 422 19.57 -30.74 -19.51
N ALA A 423 19.23 -29.47 -19.67
CA ALA A 423 17.90 -29.08 -20.12
C ALA A 423 17.68 -29.56 -21.57
N ALA A 424 16.50 -30.08 -21.89
CA ALA A 424 16.10 -30.35 -23.26
C ALA A 424 15.94 -29.06 -24.07
N HIS A 425 15.48 -28.00 -23.40
CA HIS A 425 15.23 -26.68 -23.97
C HIS A 425 15.88 -25.59 -23.09
N PRO A 426 17.21 -25.44 -23.10
CA PRO A 426 17.91 -24.45 -22.27
C PRO A 426 17.45 -23.01 -22.53
N GLU A 427 16.92 -22.70 -23.72
CA GLU A 427 16.39 -21.40 -24.13
C GLU A 427 15.14 -20.95 -23.35
N ARG A 428 14.40 -21.88 -22.73
CA ARG A 428 13.21 -21.55 -21.92
C ARG A 428 13.53 -21.31 -20.45
N VAL A 429 14.77 -21.55 -20.05
CA VAL A 429 15.19 -21.52 -18.65
C VAL A 429 15.72 -20.13 -18.31
N ARG A 430 15.21 -19.52 -17.24
CA ARG A 430 15.69 -18.26 -16.67
C ARG A 430 16.03 -18.48 -15.21
N VAL A 431 17.17 -17.98 -14.74
CA VAL A 431 17.64 -18.20 -13.37
C VAL A 431 17.59 -16.90 -12.59
N GLY A 432 17.15 -16.97 -11.33
CA GLY A 432 17.29 -15.92 -10.34
C GLY A 432 18.10 -16.44 -9.16
N ILE A 433 19.36 -16.03 -9.05
CA ILE A 433 20.28 -16.49 -8.00
C ILE A 433 20.59 -15.39 -6.98
N VAL A 434 20.58 -15.75 -5.70
CA VAL A 434 20.99 -14.87 -4.61
C VAL A 434 22.28 -15.41 -4.02
N TRP A 435 23.38 -14.69 -4.27
CA TRP A 435 24.70 -14.97 -3.73
C TRP A 435 24.86 -14.27 -2.39
N GLN A 436 25.12 -15.03 -1.32
CA GLN A 436 25.43 -14.50 0.01
C GLN A 436 26.88 -14.88 0.33
N VAL A 437 27.81 -13.96 0.07
CA VAL A 437 29.26 -14.21 0.00
C VAL A 437 30.06 -13.07 0.65
N GLU A 438 31.29 -13.33 1.07
CA GLU A 438 32.24 -12.31 1.54
C GLU A 438 33.34 -12.07 0.49
N LEU A 439 33.25 -10.94 -0.23
CA LEU A 439 34.25 -10.57 -1.23
C LEU A 439 35.42 -9.80 -0.61
N PRO A 440 36.67 -9.98 -1.08
CA PRO A 440 37.06 -10.81 -2.23
C PRO A 440 37.27 -12.30 -1.91
N GLY A 441 37.19 -12.73 -0.65
CA GLY A 441 37.54 -14.09 -0.21
C GLY A 441 36.75 -15.21 -0.91
N ASP A 442 35.47 -15.00 -1.17
CA ASP A 442 34.57 -15.97 -1.80
C ASP A 442 34.43 -15.75 -3.33
N ALA A 443 35.32 -14.97 -3.97
CA ALA A 443 35.19 -14.59 -5.38
C ALA A 443 35.13 -15.78 -6.36
N ALA A 444 35.71 -16.93 -6.00
CA ALA A 444 35.64 -18.14 -6.82
C ALA A 444 34.24 -18.79 -6.84
N MET A 445 33.38 -18.52 -5.85
CA MET A 445 32.04 -19.10 -5.74
C MET A 445 31.02 -18.41 -6.65
N VAL A 446 31.25 -17.15 -6.99
CA VAL A 446 30.39 -16.35 -7.88
C VAL A 446 30.84 -16.40 -9.35
N ARG A 447 31.94 -17.10 -9.65
CA ARG A 447 32.36 -17.34 -11.04
C ARG A 447 31.48 -18.44 -11.63
N LEU A 448 30.74 -18.11 -12.69
CA LEU A 448 29.83 -19.05 -13.33
C LEU A 448 30.61 -20.06 -14.18
N ALA A 449 30.50 -21.33 -13.82
CA ALA A 449 31.06 -22.44 -14.58
C ALA A 449 30.20 -22.77 -15.81
N GLY A 450 30.82 -23.41 -16.80
CA GLY A 450 30.12 -23.89 -18.00
C GLY A 450 29.99 -22.86 -19.13
N ASP A 451 29.03 -23.11 -20.02
CA ASP A 451 28.84 -22.37 -21.26
C ASP A 451 28.33 -20.94 -21.03
N GLN A 452 29.17 -19.97 -21.37
CA GLN A 452 28.94 -18.55 -21.09
C GLN A 452 27.79 -17.95 -21.92
N ARG A 453 27.28 -18.65 -22.94
CA ARG A 453 26.13 -18.14 -23.74
C ARG A 453 24.86 -17.95 -22.91
N TRP A 454 24.75 -18.64 -21.77
CA TRP A 454 23.57 -18.58 -20.90
C TRP A 454 23.61 -17.47 -19.85
N LEU A 455 24.69 -16.69 -19.77
CA LEU A 455 24.83 -15.59 -18.81
C LEU A 455 23.67 -14.59 -18.88
N GLY A 456 23.18 -14.29 -20.09
CA GLY A 456 22.03 -13.39 -20.30
C GLY A 456 20.71 -13.92 -19.74
N GLN A 457 20.62 -15.21 -19.40
CA GLN A 457 19.45 -15.84 -18.80
C GLN A 457 19.54 -15.92 -17.26
N ILE A 458 20.63 -15.40 -16.66
CA ILE A 458 20.88 -15.44 -15.21
C ILE A 458 20.75 -14.03 -14.63
N ARG A 459 19.73 -13.83 -13.80
CA ARG A 459 19.53 -12.65 -12.96
C ARG A 459 20.12 -12.94 -11.59
N GLN A 460 20.88 -12.00 -11.04
CA GLN A 460 21.62 -12.22 -9.80
C GLN A 460 21.54 -11.05 -8.83
N VAL A 461 21.54 -11.39 -7.55
CA VAL A 461 21.69 -10.47 -6.42
C VAL A 461 22.89 -10.95 -5.61
N VAL A 462 23.84 -10.06 -5.34
CA VAL A 462 24.99 -10.34 -4.47
C VAL A 462 24.82 -9.58 -3.17
N LEU A 463 24.90 -10.29 -2.06
CA LEU A 463 24.76 -9.77 -0.71
C LEU A 463 25.98 -10.17 0.12
N PRO A 464 26.46 -9.30 1.03
CA PRO A 464 27.42 -9.69 2.04
C PRO A 464 26.88 -10.87 2.88
N ALA A 465 27.70 -11.88 3.15
CA ALA A 465 27.28 -13.02 3.97
C ALA A 465 26.87 -12.58 5.39
N GLY A 466 27.47 -11.50 5.92
CA GLY A 466 27.07 -10.85 7.16
C GLY A 466 25.61 -10.36 7.22
N GLU A 467 24.97 -10.13 6.07
CA GLU A 467 23.55 -9.74 5.99
C GLU A 467 22.58 -10.93 5.88
N ALA A 468 23.10 -12.16 5.87
CA ALA A 468 22.31 -13.37 5.85
C ALA A 468 21.56 -13.58 7.17
N THR A 469 20.25 -13.85 7.08
CA THR A 469 19.41 -14.14 8.25
C THR A 469 18.73 -15.51 8.18
N GLY A 470 19.00 -16.31 7.16
CA GLY A 470 18.43 -17.65 6.95
C GLY A 470 17.81 -17.83 5.57
N PRO A 471 17.28 -19.05 5.29
CA PRO A 471 16.78 -19.43 3.96
C PRO A 471 15.53 -18.62 3.54
N CYS A 472 14.69 -18.22 4.50
CA CYS A 472 13.48 -17.45 4.25
C CYS A 472 13.75 -16.13 3.50
N LYS A 473 14.71 -15.32 3.97
CA LYS A 473 15.11 -14.07 3.31
C LYS A 473 15.67 -14.34 1.91
N ALA A 474 16.55 -15.33 1.79
CA ALA A 474 17.22 -15.68 0.53
C ALA A 474 16.22 -16.11 -0.55
N ARG A 475 15.28 -17.00 -0.22
CA ARG A 475 14.23 -17.47 -1.14
C ARG A 475 13.26 -16.35 -1.50
N ALA A 476 12.89 -15.50 -0.54
CA ALA A 476 12.05 -14.33 -0.81
C ALA A 476 12.73 -13.36 -1.77
N LEU A 477 14.04 -13.14 -1.67
CA LEU A 477 14.81 -12.31 -2.59
C LEU A 477 14.95 -12.97 -3.96
N ALA A 478 15.21 -14.28 -4.02
CA ALA A 478 15.30 -15.01 -5.27
C ALA A 478 13.97 -14.95 -6.05
N GLN A 479 12.82 -15.04 -5.37
CA GLN A 479 11.50 -14.86 -5.98
C GLN A 479 11.29 -13.46 -6.59
N GLN A 480 11.98 -12.42 -6.12
CA GLN A 480 11.86 -11.07 -6.71
C GLN A 480 12.53 -10.94 -8.08
N LEU A 481 13.35 -11.91 -8.47
CA LEU A 481 14.01 -11.95 -9.77
C LEU A 481 13.14 -12.61 -10.83
N TRP A 482 11.86 -12.89 -10.54
CA TRP A 482 10.87 -13.35 -11.51
C TRP A 482 10.35 -12.17 -12.34
N GLU A 483 10.29 -12.31 -13.67
CA GLU A 483 9.85 -11.25 -14.59
C GLU A 483 8.71 -11.69 -15.51
N GLY A 484 7.91 -12.66 -15.08
CA GLY A 484 6.70 -13.08 -15.81
C GLY A 484 6.80 -14.44 -16.51
N GLU A 485 7.79 -15.28 -16.17
CA GLU A 485 7.85 -16.66 -16.65
C GLU A 485 6.66 -17.50 -16.17
N GLU A 486 6.15 -18.41 -17.00
CA GLU A 486 4.94 -19.19 -16.68
C GLU A 486 5.14 -20.18 -15.51
N PHE A 487 6.31 -20.80 -15.41
CA PHE A 487 6.60 -21.84 -14.43
C PHE A 487 7.66 -21.41 -13.44
N HIS A 488 7.59 -21.93 -12.22
CA HIS A 488 8.54 -21.67 -11.14
C HIS A 488 9.14 -22.98 -10.63
N LEU A 489 10.47 -23.06 -10.68
CA LEU A 489 11.29 -24.09 -10.06
C LEU A 489 12.11 -23.46 -8.92
N GLN A 490 11.87 -23.89 -7.69
CA GLN A 490 12.74 -23.55 -6.56
C GLN A 490 13.67 -24.73 -6.26
N ILE A 491 14.97 -24.45 -6.13
CA ILE A 491 15.99 -25.44 -5.81
C ILE A 491 16.97 -24.92 -4.76
N ASP A 492 17.69 -25.84 -4.11
CA ASP A 492 18.91 -25.51 -3.38
C ASP A 492 20.10 -25.29 -4.35
N SER A 493 21.22 -24.77 -3.83
CA SER A 493 22.40 -24.38 -4.61
C SER A 493 23.40 -25.50 -4.92
N HIS A 494 23.14 -26.75 -4.54
CA HIS A 494 24.07 -27.89 -4.72
C HIS A 494 23.33 -29.08 -5.27
N MET A 495 22.94 -28.96 -6.54
CA MET A 495 22.08 -29.90 -7.26
C MET A 495 22.77 -30.40 -8.52
N ARG A 496 22.36 -31.58 -8.99
CA ARG A 496 22.67 -32.11 -10.32
C ARG A 496 21.38 -32.61 -10.96
N PHE A 497 21.25 -32.48 -12.27
CA PHE A 497 20.03 -32.77 -13.02
C PHE A 497 20.17 -34.05 -13.85
N VAL A 498 19.04 -34.67 -14.16
CA VAL A 498 18.94 -35.68 -15.22
C VAL A 498 18.83 -34.97 -16.58
N HIS A 499 19.20 -35.67 -17.67
CA HIS A 499 18.97 -35.15 -19.01
C HIS A 499 17.47 -34.99 -19.28
N GLY A 500 17.07 -33.84 -19.82
CA GLY A 500 15.68 -33.48 -20.12
C GLY A 500 14.82 -33.19 -18.89
N TRP A 501 15.42 -32.77 -17.77
CA TRP A 501 14.73 -32.51 -16.50
C TRP A 501 13.54 -31.54 -16.64
N ASP A 502 13.68 -30.53 -17.47
CA ASP A 502 12.73 -29.45 -17.72
C ASP A 502 11.47 -29.97 -18.43
N ALA A 503 11.66 -30.83 -19.44
CA ALA A 503 10.55 -31.49 -20.13
C ALA A 503 9.86 -32.51 -19.23
N ALA A 504 10.63 -33.23 -18.42
CA ALA A 504 10.11 -34.19 -17.45
C ALA A 504 9.23 -33.52 -16.39
N LEU A 505 9.67 -32.38 -15.84
CA LEU A 505 8.91 -31.60 -14.85
C LEU A 505 7.59 -31.07 -15.42
N LEU A 506 7.60 -30.49 -16.62
CA LEU A 506 6.37 -29.98 -17.26
C LEU A 506 5.36 -31.10 -17.54
N ARG A 507 5.83 -32.24 -18.04
CA ARG A 507 4.98 -33.42 -18.26
C ARG A 507 4.38 -33.93 -16.95
N MET A 508 5.18 -34.03 -15.90
CA MET A 508 4.70 -34.47 -14.58
C MET A 508 3.72 -33.47 -13.97
N LEU A 509 3.96 -32.17 -14.11
CA LEU A 509 3.07 -31.16 -13.54
C LEU A 509 1.70 -31.26 -14.20
N ARG A 510 1.66 -31.40 -15.54
CA ARG A 510 0.40 -31.59 -16.28
C ARG A 510 -0.36 -32.84 -15.81
N GLN A 511 0.32 -33.97 -15.65
CA GLN A 511 -0.30 -35.20 -15.14
C GLN A 511 -0.89 -35.02 -13.73
N ALA A 512 -0.18 -34.26 -12.87
CA ALA A 512 -0.65 -33.97 -11.52
C ALA A 512 -1.83 -32.96 -11.51
N GLU A 513 -1.81 -31.95 -12.38
CA GLU A 513 -2.94 -31.02 -12.59
C GLU A 513 -4.20 -31.74 -13.10
N GLU A 514 -4.03 -32.66 -14.05
CA GLU A 514 -5.10 -33.53 -14.57
C GLU A 514 -5.65 -34.44 -13.46
N GLY A 515 -4.76 -35.03 -12.65
CA GLY A 515 -5.15 -35.87 -11.52
C GLY A 515 -5.87 -35.12 -10.39
N ALA A 516 -5.48 -33.87 -10.12
CA ALA A 516 -6.10 -33.00 -9.12
C ALA A 516 -7.40 -32.34 -9.64
N GLY A 517 -7.56 -32.21 -10.96
CA GLY A 517 -8.68 -31.49 -11.58
C GLY A 517 -8.54 -29.96 -11.53
N HIS A 518 -7.38 -29.42 -11.18
CA HIS A 518 -7.12 -27.97 -11.12
C HIS A 518 -5.63 -27.61 -11.29
N PRO A 519 -5.29 -26.38 -11.71
CA PRO A 519 -3.90 -25.96 -11.96
C PRO A 519 -3.09 -25.58 -10.71
N ARG A 520 -3.70 -25.52 -9.51
CA ARG A 520 -3.01 -25.21 -8.24
C ARG A 520 -2.27 -26.44 -7.69
N VAL A 521 -1.26 -26.90 -8.42
CA VAL A 521 -0.49 -28.09 -8.07
C VAL A 521 1.00 -27.76 -7.98
N VAL A 522 1.68 -28.34 -6.99
CA VAL A 522 3.13 -28.26 -6.82
C VAL A 522 3.76 -29.65 -6.75
N LEU A 523 4.78 -29.89 -7.57
CA LEU A 523 5.63 -31.07 -7.49
C LEU A 523 6.77 -30.81 -6.49
N SER A 524 6.93 -31.64 -5.48
CA SER A 524 7.99 -31.47 -4.49
C SER A 524 8.43 -32.79 -3.85
N THR A 525 9.73 -32.92 -3.59
CA THR A 525 10.31 -34.04 -2.83
C THR A 525 11.72 -33.70 -2.33
N TYR A 526 12.32 -34.57 -1.51
CA TYR A 526 13.77 -34.55 -1.24
C TYR A 526 14.51 -35.39 -2.28
N PRO A 527 15.36 -34.80 -3.14
CA PRO A 527 16.06 -35.53 -4.19
C PRO A 527 16.99 -36.64 -3.65
N PRO A 528 17.28 -37.69 -4.44
CA PRO A 528 18.35 -38.64 -4.15
C PRO A 528 19.71 -37.94 -3.98
N GLY A 529 20.61 -38.52 -3.19
CA GLY A 529 21.94 -37.97 -2.96
C GLY A 529 22.92 -38.21 -4.11
N TYR A 530 23.90 -37.31 -4.29
CA TYR A 530 25.11 -37.56 -5.10
C TYR A 530 26.39 -37.44 -4.24
N GLU A 531 27.52 -37.93 -4.76
CA GLU A 531 28.83 -37.88 -4.09
C GLU A 531 29.86 -37.09 -4.92
N GLY A 532 30.87 -36.52 -4.26
CA GLY A 532 31.86 -35.65 -4.89
C GLY A 532 31.44 -34.19 -5.01
N GLU A 533 32.32 -33.36 -5.57
CA GLU A 533 32.18 -31.91 -5.75
C GLU A 533 32.63 -31.52 -7.16
N GLY A 534 32.18 -30.37 -7.66
CA GLY A 534 32.57 -29.85 -8.96
C GLY A 534 32.00 -30.61 -10.15
N GLU A 535 32.69 -30.48 -11.29
CA GLU A 535 32.33 -31.13 -12.56
C GLU A 535 32.35 -32.66 -12.48
N GLN A 536 33.20 -33.23 -11.62
CA GLN A 536 33.43 -34.67 -11.50
C GLN A 536 32.50 -35.37 -10.49
N ALA A 537 31.44 -34.71 -10.05
CA ALA A 537 30.46 -35.29 -9.12
C ALA A 537 29.82 -36.58 -9.69
N ALA A 538 29.76 -37.63 -8.87
CA ALA A 538 29.25 -38.95 -9.24
C ALA A 538 27.77 -39.09 -8.89
N LEU A 539 26.95 -39.43 -9.90
CA LEU A 539 25.52 -39.68 -9.73
C LEU A 539 25.25 -41.19 -9.56
N PRO A 540 24.44 -41.60 -8.57
CA PRO A 540 24.06 -43.00 -8.46
C PRO A 540 23.18 -43.42 -9.67
N PRO A 541 23.35 -44.63 -10.20
CA PRO A 541 22.51 -45.14 -11.28
C PRO A 541 21.08 -45.39 -10.77
N ASP A 542 20.09 -45.11 -11.63
CA ASP A 542 18.67 -45.44 -11.44
C ASP A 542 18.10 -45.15 -10.03
N PRO A 543 18.16 -43.90 -9.54
CA PRO A 543 17.58 -43.59 -8.25
C PRO A 543 16.06 -43.83 -8.25
N LEU A 544 15.57 -44.45 -7.17
CA LEU A 544 14.13 -44.53 -6.93
C LEU A 544 13.59 -43.19 -6.41
N PRO A 545 12.38 -42.80 -6.81
CA PRO A 545 11.73 -41.59 -6.32
C PRO A 545 11.52 -41.66 -4.80
N THR A 546 11.46 -40.49 -4.18
CA THR A 546 11.30 -40.31 -2.75
C THR A 546 9.94 -39.68 -2.44
N LEU A 547 9.32 -40.10 -1.34
CA LEU A 547 8.11 -39.51 -0.78
C LEU A 547 8.42 -38.89 0.57
N LEU A 548 7.91 -37.69 0.81
CA LEU A 548 8.05 -37.00 2.09
C LEU A 548 7.07 -37.58 3.11
N CYS A 549 7.57 -37.87 4.32
CA CYS A 549 6.80 -38.44 5.41
C CYS A 549 7.08 -37.73 6.74
N ALA A 550 6.10 -37.69 7.62
CA ALA A 550 6.30 -37.30 9.01
C ALA A 550 7.37 -38.18 9.69
N SER A 551 8.21 -37.57 10.51
CA SER A 551 9.25 -38.25 11.27
C SER A 551 8.99 -38.22 12.78
N HIS A 552 9.08 -37.06 13.40
CA HIS A 552 8.95 -36.87 14.86
C HIS A 552 8.70 -35.40 15.19
N TRP A 553 8.35 -35.08 16.43
CA TRP A 553 8.26 -33.69 16.91
C TRP A 553 9.62 -33.23 17.45
N GLY A 554 10.11 -32.09 16.97
CA GLY A 554 11.32 -31.46 17.51
C GLY A 554 11.08 -30.84 18.89
N PRO A 555 12.15 -30.53 19.65
CA PRO A 555 12.05 -29.89 20.97
C PRO A 555 11.33 -28.54 20.95
N GLU A 556 11.30 -27.86 19.80
CA GLU A 556 10.55 -26.62 19.58
C GLU A 556 9.06 -26.84 19.24
N ARG A 557 8.55 -28.08 19.35
CA ARG A 557 7.17 -28.47 19.02
C ARG A 557 6.78 -28.27 17.55
N LEU A 558 7.75 -28.36 16.64
CA LEU A 558 7.52 -28.37 15.20
C LEU A 558 7.73 -29.79 14.65
N LEU A 559 6.85 -30.21 13.73
CA LEU A 559 6.93 -31.53 13.09
C LEU A 559 8.15 -31.60 12.17
N ARG A 560 8.88 -32.72 12.22
CA ARG A 560 9.98 -33.02 11.29
C ARG A 560 9.50 -33.90 10.16
N VAL A 561 10.01 -33.62 8.96
CA VAL A 561 9.75 -34.39 7.74
C VAL A 561 11.03 -35.12 7.33
N ARG A 562 10.88 -36.30 6.73
CA ARG A 562 11.97 -37.07 6.12
C ARG A 562 11.55 -37.58 4.74
N GLY A 563 12.51 -37.78 3.85
CA GLY A 563 12.30 -38.49 2.60
C GLY A 563 12.42 -40.00 2.81
N ARG A 564 11.51 -40.78 2.22
CA ARG A 564 11.62 -42.24 2.11
C ARG A 564 11.66 -42.63 0.64
N LYS A 565 12.63 -43.45 0.26
CA LYS A 565 12.70 -44.04 -1.08
C LYS A 565 11.50 -44.99 -1.27
N LEU A 566 10.85 -44.90 -2.41
CA LEU A 566 9.81 -45.84 -2.80
C LEU A 566 10.43 -47.17 -3.23
N ALA A 567 9.69 -48.27 -3.09
CA ALA A 567 10.16 -49.60 -3.48
C ALA A 567 10.15 -49.79 -5.02
N ALA A 568 9.30 -49.04 -5.72
CA ALA A 568 9.20 -49.01 -7.18
C ALA A 568 8.75 -47.61 -7.63
N ALA A 569 9.07 -47.26 -8.87
CA ALA A 569 8.61 -46.00 -9.47
C ALA A 569 7.11 -46.10 -9.82
N PRO A 570 6.27 -45.17 -9.33
CA PRO A 570 4.86 -45.13 -9.70
C PRO A 570 4.69 -44.67 -11.16
N ALA A 571 3.53 -44.97 -11.77
CA ALA A 571 3.26 -44.63 -13.17
C ALA A 571 2.95 -43.14 -13.42
N ALA A 572 2.58 -42.40 -12.37
CA ALA A 572 2.24 -40.98 -12.41
C ALA A 572 2.58 -40.33 -11.06
N PRO A 573 2.71 -38.98 -10.99
CA PRO A 573 3.01 -38.28 -9.74
C PRO A 573 1.99 -38.64 -8.64
N LEU A 574 2.47 -38.83 -7.42
CA LEU A 574 1.64 -39.27 -6.30
C LEU A 574 1.21 -38.07 -5.45
N PRO A 575 -0.05 -37.97 -4.99
CA PRO A 575 -0.42 -37.00 -3.97
C PRO A 575 0.48 -37.14 -2.74
N ALA A 576 0.95 -36.01 -2.21
CA ALA A 576 1.85 -35.94 -1.07
C ALA A 576 1.28 -35.00 0.00
N LEU A 577 1.53 -35.34 1.26
CA LEU A 577 1.07 -34.55 2.42
C LEU A 577 2.06 -33.47 2.84
N PHE A 578 3.30 -33.53 2.35
CA PHE A 578 4.39 -32.67 2.79
C PHE A 578 5.10 -32.07 1.59
N TRP A 579 5.67 -30.89 1.79
CA TRP A 579 6.40 -30.11 0.80
C TRP A 579 7.83 -29.87 1.28
N ALA A 580 8.78 -29.86 0.35
CA ALA A 580 10.19 -29.59 0.59
C ALA A 580 10.65 -28.38 -0.22
N ALA A 581 11.43 -27.51 0.43
CA ALA A 581 11.85 -26.26 -0.19
C ALA A 581 13.01 -26.42 -1.17
N GLY A 582 13.81 -27.48 -1.04
CA GLY A 582 15.00 -27.73 -1.87
C GLY A 582 14.72 -28.26 -3.28
N LEU A 583 13.49 -28.67 -3.57
CA LEU A 583 12.99 -28.99 -4.91
C LEU A 583 11.48 -28.79 -4.95
N SER A 584 11.02 -27.74 -5.62
CA SER A 584 9.60 -27.40 -5.74
C SER A 584 9.30 -26.83 -7.12
N PHE A 585 8.45 -27.50 -7.90
CA PHE A 585 8.07 -27.09 -9.26
C PHE A 585 6.56 -26.86 -9.39
N SER A 586 6.15 -25.72 -9.94
CA SER A 586 4.74 -25.33 -10.06
C SER A 586 4.55 -24.26 -11.14
N ARG A 587 3.31 -23.84 -11.38
CA ARG A 587 3.05 -22.57 -12.09
C ARG A 587 3.55 -21.39 -11.24
N ALA A 588 4.11 -20.37 -11.89
CA ALA A 588 4.71 -19.22 -11.21
C ALA A 588 3.72 -18.35 -10.40
N HIS A 589 2.40 -18.51 -10.64
CA HIS A 589 1.34 -17.92 -9.82
C HIS A 589 1.51 -18.22 -8.32
N LEU A 590 2.15 -19.34 -7.96
CA LEU A 590 2.50 -19.66 -6.58
C LEU A 590 3.30 -18.54 -5.89
N ILE A 591 4.20 -17.86 -6.61
CA ILE A 591 5.01 -16.74 -6.10
C ILE A 591 4.11 -15.58 -5.67
N LEU A 592 3.04 -15.32 -6.41
CA LEU A 592 2.10 -14.21 -6.17
C LEU A 592 1.07 -14.56 -5.09
N GLU A 593 0.52 -15.77 -5.15
CA GLU A 593 -0.51 -16.23 -4.20
C GLU A 593 0.10 -16.55 -2.82
N VAL A 594 1.29 -17.14 -2.81
CA VAL A 594 1.95 -17.68 -1.61
C VAL A 594 3.43 -17.24 -1.52
N PRO A 595 3.73 -15.92 -1.54
CA PRO A 595 5.11 -15.43 -1.51
C PRO A 595 5.85 -15.89 -0.26
N TYR A 596 7.13 -16.22 -0.44
CA TYR A 596 7.99 -16.69 0.65
C TYR A 596 8.09 -15.62 1.76
N PRO A 597 7.92 -15.99 3.05
CA PRO A 597 8.06 -15.03 4.13
C PRO A 597 9.50 -14.50 4.23
N ARG A 598 9.67 -13.17 4.26
CA ARG A 598 10.99 -12.52 4.39
C ARG A 598 11.46 -12.35 5.84
N ASP A 599 10.52 -12.17 6.77
CA ASP A 599 10.81 -11.68 8.13
C ASP A 599 10.81 -12.80 9.18
N LEU A 600 11.55 -13.88 8.93
CA LEU A 600 11.72 -15.01 9.87
C LEU A 600 13.21 -15.31 10.10
N PRO A 601 13.96 -14.41 10.74
CA PRO A 601 15.39 -14.58 10.97
C PRO A 601 15.66 -15.82 11.83
N GLY A 602 16.71 -16.57 11.47
CA GLY A 602 17.16 -17.78 12.16
C GLY A 602 16.23 -18.99 12.01
N LEU A 603 15.12 -18.87 11.27
CA LEU A 603 14.22 -19.99 11.05
C LEU A 603 14.77 -20.89 9.94
N PHE A 604 15.21 -22.07 10.33
CA PHE A 604 15.62 -23.13 9.40
C PHE A 604 14.59 -24.26 9.42
N PHE A 605 14.32 -24.82 10.59
CA PHE A 605 13.25 -25.78 10.76
C PHE A 605 11.91 -25.08 11.05
N GLY A 606 10.88 -25.42 10.27
CA GLY A 606 9.53 -24.87 10.39
C GLY A 606 9.07 -24.03 9.21
N GLU A 607 10.00 -23.52 8.40
CA GLU A 607 9.64 -22.76 7.21
C GLU A 607 8.92 -23.60 6.14
N GLU A 608 9.34 -24.86 5.95
CA GLU A 608 8.65 -25.80 5.06
C GLU A 608 7.20 -26.06 5.49
N LEU A 609 6.95 -26.27 6.78
CA LEU A 609 5.61 -26.45 7.32
C LEU A 609 4.75 -25.19 7.19
N LEU A 610 5.33 -24.02 7.50
CA LEU A 610 4.62 -22.74 7.36
C LEU A 610 4.21 -22.53 5.90
N GLN A 611 5.12 -22.74 4.97
CA GLN A 611 4.88 -22.56 3.55
C GLN A 611 3.82 -23.55 3.05
N LEU A 612 3.93 -24.83 3.41
CA LEU A 612 2.92 -25.87 3.13
C LEU A 612 1.53 -25.47 3.64
N CYS A 613 1.41 -25.02 4.89
CA CYS A 613 0.12 -24.59 5.44
C CYS A 613 -0.44 -23.35 4.73
N ARG A 614 0.42 -22.44 4.24
CA ARG A 614 -0.01 -21.28 3.46
C ARG A 614 -0.44 -21.64 2.03
N MET A 615 0.17 -22.66 1.44
CA MET A 615 -0.20 -23.25 0.15
C MET A 615 -1.56 -23.96 0.26
N TRP A 616 -1.68 -24.88 1.22
CA TRP A 616 -2.89 -25.67 1.45
C TRP A 616 -4.12 -24.78 1.73
N ARG A 617 -3.96 -23.72 2.54
CA ARG A 617 -5.03 -22.73 2.80
C ARG A 617 -5.49 -21.96 1.56
N ARG A 618 -4.77 -22.02 0.45
CA ARG A 618 -5.11 -21.41 -0.85
C ARG A 618 -5.45 -22.44 -1.92
N GLY A 619 -5.70 -23.69 -1.53
CA GLY A 619 -6.10 -24.75 -2.45
C GLY A 619 -4.96 -25.24 -3.34
N TRP A 620 -3.71 -25.13 -2.89
CA TRP A 620 -2.57 -25.76 -3.56
C TRP A 620 -2.36 -27.17 -3.03
N ASP A 621 -2.34 -28.14 -3.95
CA ASP A 621 -2.07 -29.54 -3.66
C ASP A 621 -0.62 -29.91 -3.96
N VAL A 622 -0.04 -30.74 -3.09
CA VAL A 622 1.34 -31.21 -3.24
C VAL A 622 1.36 -32.61 -3.82
N TYR A 623 2.22 -32.82 -4.80
CA TYR A 623 2.47 -34.11 -5.44
C TYR A 623 3.97 -34.42 -5.41
N ALA A 624 4.31 -35.68 -5.21
CA ALA A 624 5.67 -36.19 -5.34
C ALA A 624 5.94 -36.59 -6.81
N PRO A 625 7.06 -36.17 -7.41
CA PRO A 625 7.51 -36.67 -8.71
C PRO A 625 7.59 -38.20 -8.72
N HIS A 626 7.12 -38.83 -9.81
CA HIS A 626 7.18 -40.29 -9.95
C HIS A 626 8.49 -40.81 -10.53
N GLN A 627 9.36 -39.90 -10.96
CA GLN A 627 10.73 -40.17 -11.40
C GLN A 627 11.65 -39.07 -10.86
N PRO A 628 12.90 -39.39 -10.47
CA PRO A 628 13.85 -38.35 -10.08
C PRO A 628 14.21 -37.43 -11.24
N VAL A 629 14.25 -36.13 -10.96
CA VAL A 629 14.62 -35.07 -11.93
C VAL A 629 15.93 -34.38 -11.58
N ALA A 630 16.37 -34.54 -10.34
CA ALA A 630 17.58 -33.96 -9.81
C ALA A 630 18.12 -34.82 -8.66
N TYR A 631 19.34 -34.50 -8.25
CA TYR A 631 20.09 -35.04 -7.13
C TYR A 631 20.56 -33.90 -6.24
N HIS A 632 20.82 -34.18 -4.97
CA HIS A 632 21.21 -33.19 -3.96
C HIS A 632 22.51 -33.61 -3.25
N LEU A 633 23.41 -32.66 -2.98
CA LEU A 633 24.59 -32.92 -2.15
C LEU A 633 24.24 -32.80 -0.66
N TRP A 634 23.95 -33.93 -0.03
CA TRP A 634 23.62 -33.95 1.40
C TRP A 634 24.81 -33.68 2.33
N SER A 635 26.04 -33.87 1.83
CA SER A 635 27.27 -33.51 2.55
C SER A 635 27.42 -31.99 2.67
N ARG A 636 27.77 -31.51 3.86
CA ARG A 636 27.98 -30.07 4.13
C ARG A 636 29.45 -29.67 4.19
N LYS A 637 30.39 -30.59 3.92
CA LYS A 637 31.83 -30.37 4.13
C LYS A 637 32.44 -29.30 3.20
N HIS A 638 31.85 -29.09 2.03
CA HIS A 638 32.32 -28.17 0.99
C HIS A 638 32.12 -26.68 1.32
N ARG A 639 31.23 -26.36 2.28
CA ARG A 639 30.84 -24.97 2.56
C ARG A 639 30.69 -24.67 4.05
N PRO A 640 30.96 -23.42 4.48
CA PRO A 640 30.50 -22.93 5.77
C PRO A 640 28.97 -22.95 5.88
N THR A 641 28.45 -23.07 7.10
CA THR A 641 27.02 -22.90 7.34
C THR A 641 26.78 -21.58 8.05
N LEU A 642 25.62 -20.95 7.80
CA LEU A 642 25.24 -19.73 8.51
C LEU A 642 25.33 -19.89 10.03
N GLN A 643 24.96 -21.08 10.55
CA GLN A 643 25.02 -21.39 11.97
C GLN A 643 26.44 -21.41 12.53
N ALA A 644 27.43 -21.79 11.71
CA ALA A 644 28.84 -21.80 12.09
C ALA A 644 29.47 -20.40 11.99
N ASP A 645 29.15 -19.64 10.94
CA ASP A 645 29.71 -18.28 10.75
C ASP A 645 29.06 -17.25 11.69
N ARG A 646 27.77 -17.39 11.96
CA ARG A 646 26.98 -16.48 12.78
C ARG A 646 25.88 -17.25 13.52
N PRO A 647 26.07 -17.60 14.80
CA PRO A 647 24.95 -18.05 15.61
C PRO A 647 23.93 -16.91 15.70
N VAL A 648 22.84 -17.03 14.95
CA VAL A 648 21.70 -16.11 15.07
C VAL A 648 21.25 -16.11 16.53
N GLU A 649 21.02 -14.92 17.10
CA GLU A 649 20.60 -14.78 18.49
C GLU A 649 19.46 -15.75 18.82
N GLU A 650 19.67 -16.59 19.84
CA GLU A 650 18.69 -17.58 20.31
C GLU A 650 17.29 -16.97 20.47
N LYS A 651 17.24 -15.73 20.96
CA LYS A 651 16.02 -14.95 21.15
C LYS A 651 15.27 -14.68 19.85
N GLN A 652 15.98 -14.31 18.78
CA GLN A 652 15.37 -14.05 17.46
C GLN A 652 14.81 -15.33 16.84
N ARG A 653 15.59 -16.42 16.91
CA ARG A 653 15.16 -17.74 16.41
C ARG A 653 13.91 -18.24 17.15
N ARG A 654 13.89 -18.14 18.49
CA ARG A 654 12.72 -18.51 19.29
C ARG A 654 11.49 -17.68 18.95
N ARG A 655 11.65 -16.37 18.71
CA ARG A 655 10.54 -15.51 18.27
C ARG A 655 9.97 -15.94 16.92
N SER A 656 10.84 -16.27 15.95
CA SER A 656 10.41 -16.81 14.65
C SER A 656 9.66 -18.14 14.80
N GLN A 657 10.17 -19.06 15.63
CA GLN A 657 9.51 -20.34 15.92
C GLN A 657 8.15 -20.17 16.61
N GLN A 658 8.04 -19.26 17.58
CA GLN A 658 6.78 -18.95 18.26
C GLN A 658 5.73 -18.39 17.30
N ARG A 659 6.13 -17.52 16.36
CA ARG A 659 5.22 -17.01 15.32
C ARG A 659 4.70 -18.13 14.44
N VAL A 660 5.56 -19.04 14.00
CA VAL A 660 5.16 -20.23 13.22
C VAL A 660 4.22 -21.11 14.04
N ALA A 661 4.55 -21.40 15.29
CA ALA A 661 3.70 -22.22 16.16
C ALA A 661 2.31 -21.60 16.37
N ALA A 662 2.21 -20.27 16.51
CA ALA A 662 0.94 -19.56 16.62
C ALA A 662 0.09 -19.69 15.35
N GLU A 663 0.71 -19.53 14.17
CA GLU A 663 0.05 -19.71 12.86
C GLU A 663 -0.43 -21.16 12.65
N LEU A 664 0.33 -22.15 13.12
CA LEU A 664 -0.02 -23.57 13.00
C LEU A 664 -1.02 -24.06 14.05
N ALA A 665 -1.19 -23.35 15.18
CA ALA A 665 -2.05 -23.75 16.30
C ALA A 665 -3.55 -23.42 16.10
N GLY A 666 -3.96 -22.93 14.92
CA GLY A 666 -5.37 -22.84 14.54
C GLY A 666 -6.20 -21.80 15.29
N GLY A 667 -5.59 -20.69 15.75
CA GLY A 667 -6.39 -19.50 16.05
C GLY A 667 -6.93 -18.97 14.73
N SER A 668 -8.16 -19.34 14.35
CA SER A 668 -8.79 -18.79 13.16
C SER A 668 -8.72 -17.27 13.26
N SER A 669 -8.09 -16.62 12.29
CA SER A 669 -8.16 -15.16 12.24
C SER A 669 -9.62 -14.76 11.96
N SER A 670 -10.01 -13.55 12.38
CA SER A 670 -11.34 -13.03 12.03
C SER A 670 -11.57 -12.96 10.52
N ALA A 671 -10.50 -12.88 9.73
CA ALA A 671 -10.56 -12.99 8.27
C ALA A 671 -10.87 -14.42 7.78
N GLU A 672 -10.37 -15.45 8.46
CA GLU A 672 -10.73 -16.85 8.15
C GLU A 672 -12.16 -17.14 8.62
N TRP A 673 -12.57 -16.63 9.79
CA TRP A 673 -13.94 -16.78 10.28
C TRP A 673 -14.97 -16.04 9.41
N GLN A 674 -14.60 -14.90 8.84
CA GLN A 674 -15.40 -14.17 7.84
C GLN A 674 -15.76 -15.04 6.63
N LEU A 675 -14.83 -15.92 6.20
CA LEU A 675 -14.98 -16.80 5.05
C LEU A 675 -15.60 -18.16 5.42
N ALA A 676 -15.75 -18.45 6.72
CA ALA A 676 -16.32 -19.69 7.20
C ALA A 676 -17.84 -19.77 6.93
N PRO A 677 -18.42 -20.99 6.84
CA PRO A 677 -19.85 -21.17 6.65
C PRO A 677 -20.69 -20.42 7.71
N PRO A 678 -21.91 -19.97 7.37
CA PRO A 678 -22.82 -19.34 8.32
C PRO A 678 -23.02 -20.22 9.57
N GLY A 679 -22.78 -19.66 10.75
CA GLY A 679 -22.87 -20.40 12.01
C GLY A 679 -21.60 -21.17 12.41
N ALA A 680 -20.45 -20.95 11.77
CA ALA A 680 -19.19 -21.47 12.28
C ALA A 680 -18.90 -20.89 13.69
N PRO A 681 -18.49 -21.73 14.67
CA PRO A 681 -18.08 -21.22 15.97
C PRO A 681 -16.76 -20.46 15.85
N PHE A 682 -16.52 -19.53 16.75
CA PHE A 682 -15.30 -18.73 16.78
C PHE A 682 -14.85 -18.49 18.21
N THR A 683 -13.56 -18.65 18.45
CA THR A 683 -12.92 -18.31 19.73
C THR A 683 -11.93 -17.19 19.48
N THR A 684 -12.09 -16.08 20.19
CA THR A 684 -11.22 -14.93 20.04
C THR A 684 -9.79 -15.26 20.52
N PRO A 685 -8.75 -14.76 19.83
CA PRO A 685 -7.36 -15.14 20.13
C PRO A 685 -6.86 -14.64 21.49
N TYR A 686 -7.31 -13.47 21.97
CA TYR A 686 -6.83 -12.80 23.18
C TYR A 686 -7.81 -12.87 24.34
N SER A 687 -9.08 -12.46 24.18
CA SER A 687 -10.07 -12.56 25.26
C SER A 687 -10.50 -13.99 25.53
N ARG A 688 -10.28 -14.92 24.59
CA ARG A 688 -10.65 -16.35 24.67
C ARG A 688 -12.15 -16.58 24.89
N CYS A 689 -12.98 -15.57 24.67
CA CYS A 689 -14.42 -15.74 24.60
C CYS A 689 -14.77 -16.43 23.29
N SER A 690 -15.88 -17.17 23.27
CA SER A 690 -16.31 -17.87 22.07
C SER A 690 -17.76 -17.61 21.72
N ILE A 691 -18.06 -17.61 20.43
CA ILE A 691 -19.41 -17.57 19.86
C ILE A 691 -19.67 -18.96 19.30
N THR A 692 -20.71 -19.64 19.79
CA THR A 692 -21.08 -20.98 19.34
C THR A 692 -21.80 -20.96 18.01
N SER A 693 -22.04 -22.13 17.43
CA SER A 693 -22.81 -22.29 16.20
C SER A 693 -24.24 -21.76 16.32
N GLU A 694 -24.83 -21.82 17.51
CA GLU A 694 -26.16 -21.31 17.82
C GLU A 694 -26.16 -19.80 18.11
N GLY A 695 -24.99 -19.14 18.03
CA GLY A 695 -24.82 -17.72 18.35
C GLY A 695 -24.83 -17.42 19.85
N SER A 696 -24.65 -18.43 20.71
CA SER A 696 -24.47 -18.22 22.16
C SER A 696 -23.04 -17.75 22.44
N VAL A 697 -22.89 -16.88 23.42
CA VAL A 697 -21.59 -16.38 23.87
C VAL A 697 -21.15 -17.17 25.09
N ARG A 698 -19.93 -17.71 25.06
CA ARG A 698 -19.27 -18.33 26.21
C ARG A 698 -18.10 -17.46 26.63
N VAL A 699 -18.12 -17.03 27.88
CA VAL A 699 -17.04 -16.26 28.50
C VAL A 699 -16.11 -17.24 29.23
N PRO A 700 -14.77 -17.12 29.09
CA PRO A 700 -13.87 -17.98 29.84
C PRO A 700 -14.03 -17.74 31.35
N PRO A 701 -13.88 -18.78 32.19
CA PRO A 701 -13.91 -18.59 33.63
C PRO A 701 -12.78 -17.64 34.07
N PRO A 702 -13.02 -16.74 35.04
CA PRO A 702 -11.93 -15.99 35.66
C PRO A 702 -10.97 -17.00 36.29
N ARG A 703 -9.66 -16.77 36.13
CA ARG A 703 -8.63 -17.60 36.78
C ARG A 703 -8.83 -17.49 38.30
N SER A 704 -9.27 -18.54 39.01
CA SER A 704 -9.36 -18.58 40.49
C SER A 704 -8.51 -19.71 41.07
N PRO A 705 -8.15 -19.71 42.37
CA PRO A 705 -7.53 -18.64 43.15
C PRO A 705 -6.24 -19.16 43.85
N ALA A 706 -5.09 -18.59 43.54
CA ALA A 706 -4.00 -18.49 44.53
C ALA A 706 -4.07 -17.06 45.07
N PRO A 707 -3.82 -16.80 46.37
CA PRO A 707 -3.84 -15.44 46.88
C PRO A 707 -2.86 -14.64 46.01
N PRO A 708 -3.32 -13.61 45.29
CA PRO A 708 -2.42 -12.89 44.42
C PRO A 708 -1.35 -12.28 45.31
N ALA A 709 -0.08 -12.61 45.05
CA ALA A 709 0.95 -11.62 45.26
C ALA A 709 0.44 -10.34 44.55
N PRO A 710 0.40 -9.18 45.23
CA PRO A 710 -0.21 -7.97 44.70
C PRO A 710 0.58 -7.51 43.46
N SER A 711 0.18 -8.00 42.29
CA SER A 711 0.96 -7.85 41.08
C SER A 711 0.12 -8.05 39.80
N LYS A 712 -0.35 -6.91 39.25
CA LYS A 712 -0.09 -6.49 37.85
C LYS A 712 -0.91 -7.01 36.65
N SER A 713 -2.01 -7.76 36.77
CA SER A 713 -2.83 -8.11 35.56
C SER A 713 -4.21 -7.45 35.52
N LEU A 714 -4.40 -6.47 34.64
CA LEU A 714 -5.68 -5.83 34.33
C LEU A 714 -6.68 -6.82 33.68
N ALA A 715 -7.98 -6.65 33.98
CA ALA A 715 -9.07 -7.32 33.26
C ALA A 715 -9.03 -6.99 31.76
N PHE A 716 -9.57 -7.85 30.89
CA PHE A 716 -9.51 -7.64 29.44
C PHE A 716 -10.01 -6.26 29.00
N LEU A 717 -11.10 -5.78 29.62
CA LEU A 717 -11.64 -4.43 29.38
C LEU A 717 -10.59 -3.33 29.56
N PHE A 718 -9.61 -3.49 30.45
CA PHE A 718 -8.54 -2.51 30.70
C PHE A 718 -7.17 -2.97 30.19
N ASN A 719 -7.06 -4.15 29.59
CA ASN A 719 -5.79 -4.74 29.23
C ASN A 719 -5.35 -4.32 27.82
N LEU A 720 -4.44 -3.33 27.80
CA LEU A 720 -3.75 -2.84 26.61
C LEU A 720 -2.28 -3.31 26.57
N SER A 721 -1.94 -4.47 27.15
CA SER A 721 -0.55 -4.93 27.23
C SER A 721 0.06 -5.19 25.84
N ALA A 722 1.35 -4.90 25.68
CA ALA A 722 2.12 -5.09 24.43
C ALA A 722 2.16 -6.54 23.91
N ALA A 723 1.82 -7.54 24.74
CA ALA A 723 1.65 -8.93 24.30
C ALA A 723 0.31 -9.19 23.57
N THR A 724 -0.64 -8.25 23.69
CA THR A 724 -2.03 -8.36 23.20
C THR A 724 -2.43 -7.23 22.24
N LEU A 725 -1.62 -6.17 22.15
CA LEU A 725 -1.76 -5.12 21.16
C LEU A 725 -0.81 -5.38 20.00
N PRO A 726 -1.26 -5.18 18.75
CA PRO A 726 -0.36 -5.18 17.62
C PRO A 726 0.65 -4.04 17.78
N THR A 727 1.91 -4.32 17.49
CA THR A 727 2.95 -3.30 17.40
C THR A 727 2.59 -2.29 16.30
N GLU A 728 3.07 -1.06 16.42
CA GLU A 728 2.94 -0.05 15.37
C GLU A 728 3.41 -0.59 14.01
N GLN A 729 4.47 -1.41 14.03
CA GLN A 729 4.97 -2.13 12.88
C GLN A 729 3.95 -3.14 12.33
N GLU A 730 3.24 -3.91 13.16
CA GLU A 730 2.20 -4.85 12.72
C GLU A 730 0.95 -4.14 12.18
N THR A 731 0.53 -3.02 12.80
CA THR A 731 -0.60 -2.23 12.33
C THR A 731 -0.30 -1.43 11.06
N CYS A 732 0.95 -1.00 10.89
CA CYS A 732 1.31 -0.02 9.86
C CYS A 732 2.22 -0.59 8.76
N ALA A 733 2.76 -1.80 8.89
CA ALA A 733 3.61 -2.42 7.86
C ALA A 733 2.88 -2.75 6.55
N ARG A 734 1.55 -2.88 6.58
CA ARG A 734 0.75 -3.08 5.35
C ARG A 734 0.02 -1.82 4.90
N CYS A 735 -0.04 -0.77 5.73
CA CYS A 735 -0.41 0.54 5.21
C CYS A 735 0.69 0.92 4.23
N PRO A 736 0.36 1.36 3.00
CA PRO A 736 1.35 2.03 2.17
C PRO A 736 2.01 3.06 3.09
N ARG A 737 3.35 3.09 3.22
CA ARG A 737 4.00 4.08 4.10
C ARG A 737 3.58 5.52 3.77
N HIS A 738 3.00 5.70 2.59
CA HIS A 738 2.37 6.90 2.08
C HIS A 738 0.95 7.19 2.63
N SER A 739 0.11 6.21 3.00
CA SER A 739 -1.26 6.50 3.45
C SER A 739 -1.36 7.14 4.84
N CYS A 740 -0.28 7.15 5.61
CA CYS A 740 -0.21 7.86 6.90
C CYS A 740 0.49 9.23 6.76
N THR A 741 1.12 9.52 5.62
CA THR A 741 1.87 10.77 5.32
C THR A 741 1.25 11.60 4.19
N ASP A 742 0.33 11.02 3.40
CA ASP A 742 -0.45 11.68 2.34
C ASP A 742 -1.72 12.35 2.88
N LEU A 743 -1.96 12.20 4.18
CA LEU A 743 -2.87 13.07 4.91
C LEU A 743 -2.12 14.38 5.15
N PRO A 744 -2.73 15.55 4.89
CA PRO A 744 -2.07 16.83 5.10
C PRO A 744 -1.46 16.85 6.50
N ALA A 745 -0.31 17.51 6.69
CA ALA A 745 0.46 17.60 7.97
C ALA A 745 -0.33 18.15 9.19
N SER A 746 -1.61 18.36 8.96
CA SER A 746 -2.72 18.86 9.73
C SER A 746 -3.51 17.71 10.41
N TRP A 747 -3.28 16.45 10.01
CA TRP A 747 -3.90 15.26 10.59
C TRP A 747 -2.97 14.65 11.66
N PRO A 748 -3.45 14.27 12.85
CA PRO A 748 -2.65 13.52 13.81
C PRO A 748 -2.11 12.28 13.10
N ALA A 749 -0.83 11.94 13.30
CA ALA A 749 -0.16 10.81 12.66
C ALA A 749 -0.98 9.52 12.79
N ALA A 750 -1.89 9.31 11.84
CA ALA A 750 -2.82 8.21 11.83
C ALA A 750 -2.12 7.11 11.05
N CYS A 751 -1.22 6.40 11.73
CA CYS A 751 -1.11 4.98 11.45
C CYS A 751 -2.54 4.46 11.21
N CYS A 752 -2.86 3.89 10.05
CA CYS A 752 -4.21 3.38 9.79
C CYS A 752 -4.60 2.19 10.71
N GLY A 753 -3.82 1.96 11.77
CA GLY A 753 -3.95 0.93 12.76
C GLY A 753 -5.09 1.16 13.75
N VAL A 754 -5.55 0.04 14.25
CA VAL A 754 -6.52 -0.10 15.35
C VAL A 754 -5.78 0.01 16.68
N CYS A 755 -6.42 0.54 17.73
CA CYS A 755 -5.84 0.74 19.08
C CYS A 755 -4.74 1.81 19.21
N VAL A 756 -4.79 2.87 18.40
CA VAL A 756 -3.87 4.00 18.54
C VAL A 756 -4.54 5.13 19.31
N PHE A 757 -4.03 5.45 20.51
CA PHE A 757 -4.64 6.41 21.44
C PHE A 757 -3.99 7.81 21.42
N GLU A 758 -3.28 8.20 20.35
CA GLU A 758 -2.72 9.55 20.17
C GLU A 758 -1.90 10.06 21.38
N LYS A 759 -1.03 9.22 21.95
CA LYS A 759 -0.26 9.49 23.18
C LYS A 759 -1.09 9.66 24.45
N ARG A 760 -2.41 9.41 24.43
CA ARG A 760 -3.30 9.57 25.61
C ARG A 760 -3.33 8.32 26.51
N LEU A 761 -2.31 7.47 26.45
CA LEU A 761 -2.24 6.31 27.32
C LEU A 761 -2.05 6.78 28.78
N CYS A 762 -2.84 6.26 29.71
CA CYS A 762 -2.74 6.62 31.12
C CYS A 762 -1.34 6.36 31.69
N SER A 763 -0.67 5.29 31.24
CA SER A 763 0.71 5.00 31.61
C SER A 763 1.73 6.03 31.11
N GLU A 764 1.45 6.69 29.98
CA GLU A 764 2.30 7.73 29.41
C GLU A 764 2.00 9.11 30.00
N GLN A 765 0.71 9.41 30.19
CA GLN A 765 0.21 10.69 30.71
C GLN A 765 0.41 10.82 32.23
N HIS A 766 0.36 9.70 32.96
CA HIS A 766 0.50 9.62 34.41
C HIS A 766 1.50 8.52 34.82
N PRO A 767 2.79 8.68 34.45
CA PRO A 767 3.80 7.65 34.68
C PRO A 767 3.94 7.33 36.18
N GLY A 768 3.94 6.04 36.52
CA GLY A 768 4.07 5.55 37.89
C GLY A 768 2.82 5.65 38.77
N ARG A 769 1.73 6.25 38.30
CA ARG A 769 0.47 6.38 39.09
C ARG A 769 -0.45 5.16 38.99
N ASN A 770 -0.17 4.22 38.08
CA ASN A 770 -1.00 3.03 37.83
C ASN A 770 -2.49 3.39 37.69
N GLN A 771 -2.77 4.44 36.92
CA GLN A 771 -4.09 5.08 36.89
C GLN A 771 -5.17 4.10 36.42
N SER A 772 -4.87 3.30 35.39
CA SER A 772 -5.79 2.30 34.85
C SER A 772 -6.13 1.21 35.86
N GLU A 773 -5.14 0.73 36.62
CA GLU A 773 -5.31 -0.23 37.71
C GLU A 773 -6.18 0.34 38.83
N ARG A 774 -5.95 1.61 39.21
CA ARG A 774 -6.77 2.30 40.22
C ARG A 774 -8.22 2.43 39.80
N ILE A 775 -8.47 2.86 38.56
CA ILE A 775 -9.83 2.99 38.01
C ILE A 775 -10.53 1.63 37.97
N ALA A 776 -9.84 0.59 37.49
CA ALA A 776 -10.39 -0.77 37.45
C ALA A 776 -10.71 -1.29 38.86
N ALA A 777 -9.82 -1.08 39.84
CA ALA A 777 -10.03 -1.48 41.23
C ALA A 777 -11.20 -0.72 41.87
N GLN A 778 -11.31 0.59 41.65
CA GLN A 778 -12.42 1.40 42.15
C GLN A 778 -13.76 0.93 41.58
N PHE A 779 -13.81 0.65 40.28
CA PHE A 779 -15.02 0.13 39.64
C PHE A 779 -15.38 -1.28 40.14
N ALA A 780 -14.39 -2.16 40.28
CA ALA A 780 -14.58 -3.50 40.85
C ALA A 780 -15.09 -3.45 42.29
N ALA A 781 -14.63 -2.51 43.11
CA ALA A 781 -15.12 -2.33 44.47
C ALA A 781 -16.59 -1.88 44.51
N ALA A 782 -17.02 -1.04 43.57
CA ALA A 782 -18.39 -0.54 43.49
C ALA A 782 -19.39 -1.54 42.85
N HIS A 783 -18.92 -2.42 41.94
CA HIS A 783 -19.79 -3.26 41.11
C HIS A 783 -19.48 -4.77 41.16
N GLY A 784 -18.47 -5.18 41.94
CA GLY A 784 -17.97 -6.54 42.04
C GLY A 784 -16.93 -6.89 40.97
N GLU A 785 -15.91 -7.69 41.31
CA GLU A 785 -14.82 -8.08 40.40
C GLU A 785 -15.32 -8.80 39.13
N HIS A 786 -16.38 -9.60 39.26
CA HIS A 786 -16.99 -10.34 38.15
C HIS A 786 -17.49 -9.42 37.03
N ALA A 787 -17.90 -8.18 37.35
CA ALA A 787 -18.40 -7.23 36.36
C ALA A 787 -17.33 -6.86 35.31
N LEU A 788 -16.06 -6.75 35.72
CA LEU A 788 -14.95 -6.43 34.80
C LEU A 788 -14.38 -7.66 34.10
N HIS A 789 -14.26 -8.78 34.81
CA HIS A 789 -13.69 -10.00 34.25
C HIS A 789 -14.66 -10.76 33.33
N GLY A 790 -15.96 -10.64 33.56
CA GLY A 790 -17.00 -11.26 32.74
C GLY A 790 -17.29 -10.51 31.43
N PHE A 791 -16.92 -9.23 31.33
CA PHE A 791 -17.19 -8.44 30.13
C PHE A 791 -16.10 -8.62 29.08
N THR A 792 -16.46 -9.33 28.00
CA THR A 792 -15.58 -9.62 26.86
C THR A 792 -16.20 -9.12 25.55
N PRO A 793 -15.40 -8.96 24.47
CA PRO A 793 -15.88 -8.46 23.18
C PRO A 793 -17.00 -9.29 22.55
N CYS A 794 -17.08 -10.60 22.84
CA CYS A 794 -18.06 -11.49 22.19
C CYS A 794 -19.51 -11.09 22.44
N GLU A 795 -19.86 -10.61 23.63
CA GLU A 795 -21.24 -10.19 23.93
C GLU A 795 -21.63 -8.97 23.08
N LEU A 796 -20.77 -7.95 23.07
CA LEU A 796 -21.02 -6.73 22.30
C LEU A 796 -21.03 -7.04 20.79
N PHE A 797 -20.06 -7.81 20.29
CA PHE A 797 -20.01 -8.24 18.89
C PHE A 797 -21.28 -8.96 18.48
N GLN A 798 -21.71 -9.97 19.24
CA GLN A 798 -22.91 -10.72 18.89
C GLN A 798 -24.17 -9.85 18.91
N ARG A 799 -24.21 -8.80 19.75
CA ARG A 799 -25.31 -7.83 19.82
C ARG A 799 -25.36 -6.92 18.58
N ILE A 800 -24.21 -6.55 18.03
CA ILE A 800 -24.11 -5.67 16.85
C ILE A 800 -23.86 -6.42 15.54
N ARG A 801 -23.75 -7.75 15.57
CA ARG A 801 -23.37 -8.58 14.41
C ARG A 801 -24.25 -8.28 13.19
N GLY A 802 -23.59 -8.03 12.05
CA GLY A 802 -24.22 -7.69 10.77
C GLY A 802 -24.78 -6.26 10.71
N ARG A 803 -24.44 -5.39 11.65
CA ARG A 803 -24.87 -3.98 11.73
C ARG A 803 -23.67 -3.06 11.88
N THR A 804 -23.92 -1.77 11.70
CA THR A 804 -22.98 -0.72 12.06
C THR A 804 -23.35 -0.12 13.42
N LEU A 805 -22.37 0.01 14.32
CA LEU A 805 -22.46 0.84 15.51
C LEU A 805 -21.81 2.20 15.21
N TRP A 806 -22.63 3.24 15.13
CA TRP A 806 -22.19 4.61 14.86
C TRP A 806 -22.01 5.40 16.16
N LEU A 807 -20.85 6.02 16.32
CA LEU A 807 -20.55 7.01 17.36
C LEU A 807 -20.54 8.39 16.70
N VAL A 808 -21.58 9.19 16.92
CA VAL A 808 -21.74 10.50 16.28
C VAL A 808 -21.77 11.58 17.35
N GLY A 809 -20.74 12.42 17.38
CA GLY A 809 -20.64 13.44 18.41
C GLY A 809 -19.32 14.19 18.42
N ASP A 810 -19.05 14.88 19.52
CA ASP A 810 -17.87 15.73 19.69
C ASP A 810 -16.55 14.95 19.95
N SER A 811 -15.51 15.61 20.45
CA SER A 811 -14.19 15.01 20.67
C SER A 811 -14.22 13.88 21.68
N GLN A 812 -15.12 13.93 22.66
CA GLN A 812 -15.26 12.88 23.66
C GLN A 812 -15.82 11.62 23.02
N THR A 813 -16.78 11.78 22.10
CA THR A 813 -17.33 10.67 21.32
C THR A 813 -16.29 10.04 20.41
N TRP A 814 -15.42 10.87 19.82
CA TRP A 814 -14.29 10.40 19.03
C TRP A 814 -13.28 9.58 19.86
N HIS A 815 -12.93 10.05 21.05
CA HIS A 815 -12.06 9.28 21.94
C HIS A 815 -12.74 8.03 22.51
N PHE A 816 -14.06 8.06 22.69
CA PHE A 816 -14.83 6.87 23.03
C PHE A 816 -14.76 5.83 21.91
N TYR A 817 -14.84 6.24 20.64
CA TYR A 817 -14.63 5.35 19.50
C TYR A 817 -13.29 4.60 19.58
N TYR A 818 -12.19 5.24 19.98
CA TYR A 818 -10.90 4.54 20.13
C TYR A 818 -10.94 3.41 21.18
N ALA A 819 -11.68 3.58 22.27
CA ALA A 819 -11.89 2.52 23.25
C ALA A 819 -12.73 1.38 22.66
N VAL A 820 -13.83 1.70 21.96
CA VAL A 820 -14.69 0.69 21.31
C VAL A 820 -13.91 -0.08 20.25
N GLU A 821 -13.22 0.64 19.36
CA GLU A 821 -12.39 0.09 18.30
C GLU A 821 -11.36 -0.88 18.88
N CYS A 822 -10.67 -0.48 19.94
CA CYS A 822 -9.61 -1.31 20.50
C CYS A 822 -10.14 -2.57 21.22
N PHE A 823 -11.28 -2.45 21.89
CA PHE A 823 -11.95 -3.59 22.52
C PHE A 823 -12.46 -4.59 21.47
N MET A 824 -12.93 -4.10 20.33
CA MET A 824 -13.49 -4.93 19.25
C MET A 824 -12.46 -5.49 18.28
N ARG A 825 -11.16 -5.15 18.44
CA ARG A 825 -10.08 -5.50 17.51
C ARG A 825 -9.99 -6.98 17.16
N GLU A 826 -10.37 -7.86 18.08
CA GLU A 826 -10.26 -9.31 17.89
C GLU A 826 -11.16 -9.81 16.77
N PHE A 827 -12.23 -9.08 16.48
CA PHE A 827 -13.18 -9.35 15.39
C PHE A 827 -12.83 -8.63 14.09
N ALA A 828 -11.78 -7.82 14.07
CA ALA A 828 -11.39 -7.06 12.89
C ALA A 828 -10.91 -8.00 11.78
N VAL A 829 -11.52 -7.92 10.61
CA VAL A 829 -11.08 -8.69 9.42
C VAL A 829 -9.74 -8.18 8.94
N THR A 830 -9.55 -6.86 9.04
CA THR A 830 -8.27 -6.20 8.82
C THR A 830 -8.02 -5.23 9.96
N MET A 831 -6.76 -5.06 10.38
CA MET A 831 -6.38 -4.06 11.39
C MET A 831 -6.26 -2.66 10.77
N ARG A 832 -7.26 -2.27 9.97
CA ARG A 832 -7.30 -1.00 9.25
C ARG A 832 -8.64 -0.29 9.39
N ARG A 833 -8.56 1.02 9.55
CA ARG A 833 -9.72 1.92 9.40
C ARG A 833 -10.04 2.12 7.91
N SER A 834 -11.31 2.34 7.62
CA SER A 834 -11.85 2.60 6.28
C SER A 834 -12.87 3.74 6.34
N PRO A 835 -13.14 4.46 5.23
CA PRO A 835 -14.22 5.43 5.20
C PRO A 835 -15.60 4.75 5.30
N PRO A 836 -16.60 5.38 5.94
CA PRO A 836 -17.94 4.81 6.11
C PRO A 836 -18.73 4.63 4.81
N LEU A 837 -18.44 5.47 3.81
CA LEU A 837 -19.12 5.55 2.52
C LEU A 837 -18.09 5.38 1.40
N ARG A 838 -18.53 4.81 0.27
CA ARG A 838 -17.65 4.58 -0.90
C ARG A 838 -17.34 5.86 -1.68
N ASP A 839 -18.26 6.82 -1.66
CA ASP A 839 -18.14 8.08 -2.38
C ASP A 839 -17.33 9.09 -1.57
N ALA A 840 -16.17 9.49 -2.10
CA ALA A 840 -15.26 10.42 -1.46
C ALA A 840 -15.89 11.81 -1.22
N ALA A 841 -16.79 12.27 -2.10
CA ALA A 841 -17.46 13.56 -1.93
C ALA A 841 -18.47 13.52 -0.78
N LEU A 842 -19.15 12.38 -0.58
CA LEU A 842 -20.02 12.20 0.59
C LEU A 842 -19.21 12.07 1.88
N VAL A 843 -18.02 11.43 1.83
CA VAL A 843 -17.08 11.39 2.96
C VAL A 843 -16.60 12.80 3.28
N GLU A 844 -16.31 13.63 2.28
CA GLU A 844 -15.93 15.04 2.46
C GLU A 844 -17.07 15.87 3.06
N GLN A 845 -18.33 15.66 2.65
CA GLN A 845 -19.48 16.33 3.29
C GLN A 845 -19.69 15.92 4.76
N LEU A 846 -19.38 14.67 5.10
CA LEU A 846 -19.37 14.19 6.49
C LEU A 846 -18.10 14.61 7.24
N THR A 847 -17.07 15.07 6.52
CA THR A 847 -15.84 15.60 7.11
C THR A 847 -16.15 16.98 7.60
N THR A 848 -16.53 17.09 8.87
CA THR A 848 -16.70 18.39 9.50
C THR A 848 -15.34 19.09 9.52
N ALA A 849 -15.28 20.29 8.94
CA ALA A 849 -14.18 21.21 9.20
C ALA A 849 -14.20 21.52 10.70
N SER A 850 -13.29 20.92 11.46
CA SER A 850 -13.23 21.24 12.87
C SER A 850 -12.67 22.65 13.00
N ILE A 851 -13.54 23.52 13.53
CA ILE A 851 -13.26 24.63 14.43
C ILE A 851 -13.21 26.06 13.82
N LYS A 852 -14.32 26.80 14.03
CA LYS A 852 -14.38 28.28 14.00
C LYS A 852 -13.81 28.97 15.27
N LEU A 853 -13.17 28.24 16.21
CA LEU A 853 -12.83 28.73 17.56
C LEU A 853 -11.49 28.23 18.21
N CYS A 854 -10.58 27.61 17.47
CA CYS A 854 -9.23 27.19 17.88
C CYS A 854 -8.29 27.45 16.71
N TYR A 855 -7.09 27.87 17.03
CA TYR A 855 -6.03 28.19 16.06
C TYR A 855 -5.79 26.99 15.12
N ARG A 856 -6.20 27.14 13.85
CA ARG A 856 -6.11 26.21 12.69
C ARG A 856 -7.25 25.18 12.59
N PRO A 857 -8.11 25.27 11.56
CA PRO A 857 -9.10 24.23 11.29
C PRO A 857 -8.43 23.00 10.68
N PHE A 858 -8.65 21.84 11.30
CA PHE A 858 -8.21 20.54 10.77
C PHE A 858 -9.45 19.71 10.40
N PRO A 859 -9.59 19.25 9.15
CA PRO A 859 -10.70 18.38 8.76
C PRO A 859 -10.54 17.02 9.43
N VAL A 860 -11.59 16.54 10.11
CA VAL A 860 -11.62 15.21 10.75
C VAL A 860 -12.59 14.33 9.97
N PRO A 861 -12.11 13.43 9.09
CA PRO A 861 -13.00 12.61 8.28
C PRO A 861 -13.69 11.56 9.16
N PRO A 862 -14.86 11.05 8.77
CA PRO A 862 -15.42 9.91 9.45
C PRO A 862 -14.64 8.63 9.14
N VAL A 863 -14.55 7.70 10.11
CA VAL A 863 -13.80 6.45 9.98
C VAL A 863 -14.57 5.25 10.55
N CYS A 864 -14.29 4.07 10.02
CA CYS A 864 -14.88 2.79 10.43
C CYS A 864 -13.84 1.69 10.56
N LEU A 865 -14.00 0.83 11.57
CA LEU A 865 -13.36 -0.47 11.65
C LEU A 865 -14.31 -1.56 11.13
N GLU A 866 -13.84 -2.29 10.11
CA GLU A 866 -14.53 -3.46 9.55
C GLU A 866 -14.28 -4.70 10.42
N LEU A 867 -15.37 -5.30 10.89
CA LEU A 867 -15.38 -6.52 11.70
C LEU A 867 -16.01 -7.68 10.93
N ALA A 868 -15.87 -8.89 11.47
CA ALA A 868 -16.43 -10.09 10.86
C ALA A 868 -17.96 -10.01 10.64
N HIS A 869 -18.43 -10.74 9.64
CA HIS A 869 -19.80 -10.84 9.15
C HIS A 869 -20.46 -9.50 8.76
N GLY A 870 -19.69 -8.61 8.12
CA GLY A 870 -20.19 -7.32 7.65
C GLY A 870 -20.59 -6.38 8.79
N THR A 871 -20.03 -6.61 9.97
CA THR A 871 -20.25 -5.79 11.16
C THR A 871 -19.28 -4.63 11.15
N ARG A 872 -19.71 -3.44 11.56
CA ARG A 872 -18.85 -2.25 11.55
C ARG A 872 -18.98 -1.45 12.85
N VAL A 873 -17.90 -0.80 13.25
CA VAL A 873 -17.93 0.27 14.25
C VAL A 873 -17.41 1.52 13.57
N CYS A 874 -18.18 2.60 13.59
CA CYS A 874 -17.89 3.83 12.85
C CYS A 874 -17.99 5.05 13.75
N THR A 875 -17.24 6.10 13.45
CA THR A 875 -17.35 7.40 14.11
C THR A 875 -17.50 8.53 13.09
N VAL A 876 -18.33 9.52 13.42
CA VAL A 876 -18.51 10.77 12.68
C VAL A 876 -18.43 11.92 13.67
N ARG A 877 -17.53 12.88 13.41
CA ARG A 877 -17.43 14.08 14.24
C ARG A 877 -18.63 14.99 13.97
N ALA A 878 -19.33 15.41 15.01
CA ALA A 878 -20.44 16.35 14.94
C ALA A 878 -20.52 17.16 16.24
N ASP A 879 -20.05 18.42 16.21
CA ASP A 879 -19.93 19.26 17.40
C ASP A 879 -21.25 19.87 17.87
N SER A 880 -22.28 19.89 17.01
CA SER A 880 -23.60 20.45 17.32
C SER A 880 -24.72 19.48 16.97
N ALA A 881 -25.85 19.60 17.67
CA ALA A 881 -27.05 18.84 17.33
C ALA A 881 -27.68 19.29 16.00
N ALA A 882 -27.38 20.51 15.54
CA ALA A 882 -27.77 20.99 14.22
C ALA A 882 -27.05 20.21 13.11
N ASP A 883 -25.72 20.04 13.20
CA ASP A 883 -24.94 19.27 12.22
C ASP A 883 -25.44 17.82 12.11
N MET A 884 -25.81 17.22 13.25
CA MET A 884 -26.40 15.88 13.28
C MET A 884 -27.72 15.82 12.50
N ALA A 885 -28.60 16.79 12.72
CA ALA A 885 -29.94 16.82 12.15
C ALA A 885 -29.96 17.22 10.66
N GLU A 886 -29.09 18.15 10.26
CA GLU A 886 -29.10 18.77 8.93
C GLU A 886 -28.16 18.09 7.92
N THR A 887 -27.09 17.47 8.42
CA THR A 887 -26.03 16.90 7.57
C THR A 887 -25.86 15.41 7.83
N VAL A 888 -25.44 15.02 9.04
CA VAL A 888 -24.96 13.66 9.30
C VAL A 888 -26.05 12.60 9.15
N LEU A 889 -27.15 12.70 9.90
CA LEU A 889 -28.22 11.71 9.83
C LEU A 889 -28.92 11.67 8.46
N PRO A 890 -29.20 12.80 7.78
CA PRO A 890 -29.72 12.78 6.41
C PRO A 890 -28.81 12.10 5.38
N LEU A 891 -27.50 12.31 5.46
CA LEU A 891 -26.54 11.69 4.55
C LEU A 891 -26.42 10.19 4.81
N LEU A 892 -26.26 9.78 6.07
CA LEU A 892 -26.17 8.36 6.43
C LEU A 892 -27.48 7.61 6.10
N ALA A 893 -28.63 8.20 6.36
CA ALA A 893 -29.93 7.58 6.04
C ALA A 893 -30.19 7.41 4.54
N ARG A 894 -29.54 8.22 3.69
CA ARG A 894 -29.65 8.13 2.23
C ARG A 894 -28.60 7.20 1.62
N HIS A 895 -27.38 7.21 2.14
CA HIS A 895 -26.23 6.63 1.43
C HIS A 895 -25.54 5.47 2.16
N SER A 896 -25.82 5.23 3.45
CA SER A 896 -25.29 4.06 4.16
C SER A 896 -26.23 2.86 4.00
N PRO A 897 -25.77 1.74 3.37
CA PRO A 897 -26.56 0.54 3.26
C PRO A 897 -26.98 0.00 4.62
N GLY A 898 -28.26 -0.34 4.78
CA GLY A 898 -28.76 -0.93 6.03
C GLY A 898 -28.90 0.03 7.21
N PHE A 899 -28.69 1.35 7.04
CA PHE A 899 -28.68 2.33 8.14
C PHE A 899 -29.88 2.27 9.07
N LYS A 900 -31.09 1.98 8.57
CA LYS A 900 -32.30 1.81 9.40
C LYS A 900 -32.22 0.67 10.42
N HIS A 901 -31.29 -0.28 10.24
CA HIS A 901 -31.06 -1.43 11.11
C HIS A 901 -29.82 -1.26 11.98
N ASP A 902 -29.09 -0.16 11.85
CA ASP A 902 -27.90 0.12 12.64
C ASP A 902 -28.24 0.58 14.06
N LEU A 903 -27.21 0.89 14.85
CA LEU A 903 -27.30 1.54 16.15
C LEU A 903 -26.50 2.84 16.11
N VAL A 904 -27.04 3.93 16.68
CA VAL A 904 -26.35 5.23 16.72
C VAL A 904 -26.28 5.72 18.15
N VAL A 905 -25.08 6.05 18.63
CA VAL A 905 -24.83 6.79 19.88
C VAL A 905 -24.59 8.25 19.52
N LEU A 906 -25.39 9.15 20.07
CA LEU A 906 -25.34 10.59 19.85
C LEU A 906 -24.83 11.34 21.07
N ASN A 907 -23.97 12.34 20.88
CA ASN A 907 -23.53 13.22 21.96
C ASN A 907 -23.00 14.58 21.46
N THR A 908 -23.35 15.64 22.19
CA THR A 908 -22.79 16.98 21.98
C THR A 908 -22.93 17.78 23.28
N GLY A 909 -22.43 19.01 23.30
CA GLY A 909 -22.51 19.94 24.44
C GLY A 909 -21.17 20.63 24.70
N LEU A 910 -20.06 19.90 24.53
CA LEU A 910 -18.71 20.39 24.88
C LEU A 910 -18.31 21.66 24.12
N HIS A 911 -18.71 21.78 22.85
CA HIS A 911 -18.30 22.89 21.96
C HIS A 911 -19.30 24.04 21.91
N TYR A 912 -20.39 23.98 22.67
CA TYR A 912 -21.28 25.14 22.83
C TYR A 912 -20.63 26.17 23.77
N SER A 913 -20.80 27.45 23.44
CA SER A 913 -20.20 28.54 24.24
C SER A 913 -20.75 28.54 25.67
N SER A 914 -19.84 28.41 26.64
CA SER A 914 -20.13 28.47 28.08
C SER A 914 -19.83 29.83 28.72
N LYS A 915 -19.19 30.77 27.99
CA LYS A 915 -18.67 32.04 28.54
C LYS A 915 -19.74 32.87 29.29
N ALA A 916 -20.98 32.88 28.79
CA ALA A 916 -22.07 33.62 29.44
C ALA A 916 -22.75 32.83 30.58
N LEU A 917 -22.52 31.52 30.66
CA LEU A 917 -23.11 30.62 31.65
C LEU A 917 -22.20 30.43 32.86
N CYS A 918 -20.90 30.60 32.68
CA CYS A 918 -19.86 30.42 33.68
C CYS A 918 -19.16 31.76 33.96
N PRO A 919 -19.70 32.60 34.87
CA PRO A 919 -19.31 34.00 34.99
C PRO A 919 -17.88 34.24 35.51
N ARG A 920 -17.31 33.32 36.32
CA ARG A 920 -15.88 33.26 36.76
C ARG A 920 -15.53 31.86 37.27
N GLU A 921 -14.23 31.53 37.24
CA GLU A 921 -13.66 30.32 37.86
C GLU A 921 -14.01 30.26 39.36
N GLY A 922 -14.39 29.07 39.87
CA GLY A 922 -14.83 28.88 41.25
C GLY A 922 -16.28 29.28 41.58
N LYS A 923 -17.08 29.75 40.61
CA LYS A 923 -18.52 30.01 40.79
C LYS A 923 -19.39 28.97 40.04
N PRO A 924 -20.61 28.67 40.53
CA PRO A 924 -21.51 27.74 39.84
C PRO A 924 -21.89 28.23 38.44
N CYS A 925 -21.73 27.37 37.44
CA CYS A 925 -22.25 27.62 36.10
C CYS A 925 -23.78 27.47 36.08
N ARG A 926 -24.44 28.22 35.19
CA ARG A 926 -25.90 28.17 35.02
C ARG A 926 -26.29 27.15 33.96
N VAL A 927 -27.41 26.48 34.17
CA VAL A 927 -28.03 25.62 33.15
C VAL A 927 -28.46 26.47 31.95
N PRO A 928 -28.12 26.10 30.70
CA PRO A 928 -28.58 26.78 29.50
C PRO A 928 -30.11 26.93 29.48
N GLY A 929 -30.60 28.15 29.25
CA GLY A 929 -32.04 28.40 29.13
C GLY A 929 -32.64 27.79 27.86
N VAL A 930 -33.99 27.73 27.81
CA VAL A 930 -34.76 27.14 26.71
C VAL A 930 -34.55 27.80 25.34
N ASN A 931 -34.03 29.03 25.33
CA ASN A 931 -33.72 29.84 24.16
C ASN A 931 -32.21 29.83 23.82
N SER A 932 -31.39 29.05 24.53
CA SER A 932 -29.99 28.87 24.18
C SER A 932 -29.83 28.17 22.82
N ALA A 933 -28.70 28.39 22.15
CA ALA A 933 -28.39 27.70 20.89
C ALA A 933 -28.43 26.17 21.08
N TYR A 934 -27.82 25.67 22.17
CA TYR A 934 -27.82 24.25 22.54
C TYR A 934 -29.23 23.64 22.58
N VAL A 935 -30.14 24.23 23.37
CA VAL A 935 -31.51 23.68 23.51
C VAL A 935 -32.30 23.79 22.21
N ARG A 936 -32.09 24.84 21.39
CA ARG A 936 -32.74 24.95 20.07
C ARG A 936 -32.28 23.85 19.12
N ASP A 937 -30.99 23.56 19.07
CA ASP A 937 -30.44 22.52 18.20
C ASP A 937 -30.88 21.12 18.65
N LEU A 938 -30.94 20.87 19.96
CA LEU A 938 -31.52 19.61 20.49
C LEU A 938 -32.98 19.44 20.09
N LYS A 939 -33.79 20.51 20.17
CA LYS A 939 -35.19 20.47 19.71
C LYS A 939 -35.28 20.17 18.22
N ARG A 940 -34.37 20.71 17.40
CA ARG A 940 -34.28 20.43 15.96
C ARG A 940 -33.93 18.97 15.68
N LEU A 941 -32.95 18.41 16.39
CA LEU A 941 -32.58 17.00 16.30
C LEU A 941 -33.73 16.07 16.73
N ALA A 942 -34.40 16.38 17.83
CA ALA A 942 -35.58 15.65 18.28
C ALA A 942 -36.69 15.67 17.22
N ALA A 943 -37.00 16.84 16.65
CA ALA A 943 -38.01 16.97 15.59
C ALA A 943 -37.63 16.17 14.33
N TYR A 944 -36.38 16.25 13.90
CA TYR A 944 -35.89 15.47 12.75
C TYR A 944 -36.06 13.97 12.98
N ARG A 945 -35.69 13.47 14.17
CA ARG A 945 -35.85 12.06 14.54
C ARG A 945 -37.32 11.64 14.55
N GLU A 946 -38.19 12.44 15.14
CA GLU A 946 -39.64 12.16 15.22
C GLU A 946 -40.26 12.07 13.82
N GLN A 947 -39.91 13.01 12.92
CA GLN A 947 -40.38 13.03 11.54
C GLN A 947 -39.88 11.84 10.71
N HIS A 948 -38.64 11.39 10.94
CA HIS A 948 -37.99 10.35 10.13
C HIS A 948 -37.85 9.00 10.85
N ARG A 949 -38.58 8.79 11.95
CA ARG A 949 -38.42 7.62 12.85
C ARG A 949 -38.47 6.27 12.14
N ARG A 950 -39.22 6.14 11.05
CA ARG A 950 -39.33 4.90 10.25
C ARG A 950 -38.09 4.58 9.40
N ARG A 951 -37.24 5.58 9.12
CA ARG A 951 -36.04 5.47 8.28
C ARG A 951 -34.74 5.53 9.08
N LEU A 952 -34.80 5.91 10.36
CA LEU A 952 -33.64 6.03 11.23
C LEU A 952 -33.41 4.76 12.06
N PRO A 953 -32.14 4.47 12.43
CA PRO A 953 -31.77 3.38 13.34
C PRO A 953 -32.33 3.58 14.75
N ARG A 954 -32.08 2.57 15.62
CA ARG A 954 -32.23 2.76 17.06
C ARG A 954 -31.13 3.69 17.56
N MET A 955 -31.51 4.67 18.37
CA MET A 955 -30.60 5.74 18.79
C MET A 955 -30.41 5.75 20.30
N LEU A 956 -29.22 6.08 20.77
CA LEU A 956 -28.89 6.27 22.17
C LEU A 956 -28.40 7.70 22.35
N TRP A 957 -28.97 8.43 23.30
CA TRP A 957 -28.42 9.72 23.71
C TRP A 957 -27.38 9.46 24.80
N MET A 958 -26.16 9.94 24.63
CA MET A 958 -25.08 9.84 25.61
C MET A 958 -24.87 11.19 26.28
N ASP A 959 -24.71 11.18 27.60
CA ASP A 959 -24.41 12.37 28.39
C ASP A 959 -23.17 13.11 27.88
N THR A 960 -23.18 14.44 27.94
CA THR A 960 -21.94 15.23 27.89
C THR A 960 -21.08 14.83 29.11
N PRO A 961 -19.84 14.37 28.94
CA PRO A 961 -19.03 13.93 30.06
C PRO A 961 -18.65 15.09 30.99
N PRO A 962 -18.32 14.79 32.26
CA PRO A 962 -17.87 15.80 33.20
C PRO A 962 -16.56 16.44 32.74
N GLN A 963 -16.54 17.74 32.96
CA GLN A 963 -15.38 18.59 32.91
C GLN A 963 -14.99 18.78 34.39
N HIS A 964 -13.70 18.76 34.73
CA HIS A 964 -13.24 18.82 36.13
C HIS A 964 -12.51 20.14 36.44
N TRP A 965 -12.97 21.27 35.88
CA TRP A 965 -12.41 22.59 36.19
C TRP A 965 -12.79 23.06 37.60
N PRO A 966 -11.98 23.96 38.22
CA PRO A 966 -12.26 24.48 39.56
C PRO A 966 -13.65 25.13 39.68
N GLY A 967 -14.36 24.79 40.76
CA GLY A 967 -15.74 25.22 41.02
C GLY A 967 -16.79 24.20 40.56
N SER A 968 -17.61 24.53 39.56
CA SER A 968 -18.71 23.67 39.09
C SER A 968 -18.31 22.58 38.10
N GLY A 969 -17.01 22.34 37.92
CA GLY A 969 -16.48 21.40 36.93
C GLY A 969 -16.49 21.92 35.49
N SER A 970 -17.41 22.81 35.13
CA SER A 970 -17.62 23.21 33.74
C SER A 970 -16.56 24.20 33.23
N PHE A 971 -16.19 24.06 31.95
CA PHE A 971 -15.26 24.96 31.27
C PHE A 971 -15.75 26.41 31.29
N SER A 972 -14.91 27.31 31.79
CA SER A 972 -15.20 28.74 31.92
C SER A 972 -14.58 29.61 30.82
N GLY A 973 -13.81 29.03 29.88
CA GLY A 973 -13.21 29.74 28.76
C GLY A 973 -11.68 29.65 28.64
N THR A 974 -10.99 29.03 29.60
CA THR A 974 -9.52 28.80 29.59
C THR A 974 -9.20 27.35 29.24
N TYR A 975 -8.67 27.11 28.03
CA TYR A 975 -8.34 25.76 27.52
C TYR A 975 -7.19 25.07 28.27
N HIS A 976 -6.44 25.82 29.07
CA HIS A 976 -5.33 25.30 29.85
C HIS A 976 -5.58 25.51 31.34
N SER A 977 -5.67 24.41 32.07
CA SER A 977 -5.68 24.38 33.53
C SER A 977 -4.84 23.20 33.99
N ASP A 978 -3.87 23.48 34.86
CA ASP A 978 -3.09 22.44 35.54
C ASP A 978 -3.79 21.91 36.79
N ARG A 979 -5.01 22.40 37.09
CA ARG A 979 -5.77 22.09 38.30
C ARG A 979 -7.14 21.54 37.94
N CYS A 980 -7.22 20.22 37.83
CA CYS A 980 -8.51 19.53 37.82
C CYS A 980 -8.91 19.19 39.26
N GLU A 981 -10.19 19.33 39.60
CA GLU A 981 -10.70 19.15 40.97
C GLU A 981 -11.84 18.11 41.02
N PRO A 982 -11.99 17.38 42.14
CA PRO A 982 -13.13 16.49 42.34
C PRO A 982 -14.44 17.27 42.32
N LEU A 983 -15.47 16.69 41.69
CA LEU A 983 -16.81 17.26 41.69
C LEU A 983 -17.56 16.91 42.98
N ASP A 984 -18.12 17.91 43.65
CA ASP A 984 -18.96 17.72 44.83
C ASP A 984 -20.45 17.88 44.47
N ALA A 985 -21.11 16.75 44.24
CA ALA A 985 -22.54 16.70 43.96
C ALA A 985 -23.42 17.12 45.15
N ALA A 986 -22.90 17.10 46.39
CA ALA A 986 -23.65 17.57 47.55
C ALA A 986 -23.62 19.10 47.66
N ALA A 987 -22.55 19.74 47.18
CA ALA A 987 -22.37 21.19 47.24
C ALA A 987 -22.93 21.94 46.02
N ASP A 988 -23.05 21.30 44.85
CA ASP A 988 -23.52 21.94 43.61
C ASP A 988 -24.70 21.18 42.96
N PRO A 989 -25.92 21.76 42.96
CA PRO A 989 -27.09 21.16 42.31
C PRO A 989 -26.94 20.90 40.81
N VAL A 990 -26.10 21.67 40.12
CA VAL A 990 -25.82 21.48 38.69
C VAL A 990 -24.97 20.23 38.50
N VAL A 991 -23.97 20.01 39.35
CA VAL A 991 -23.17 18.77 39.36
C VAL A 991 -24.05 17.56 39.69
N ALA A 992 -24.93 17.69 40.68
CA ALA A 992 -25.89 16.63 41.05
C ALA A 992 -26.83 16.25 39.89
N ALA A 993 -27.21 17.22 39.06
CA ALA A 993 -28.04 17.03 37.87
C ALA A 993 -27.27 16.49 36.65
N GLY A 994 -26.00 16.13 36.80
CA GLY A 994 -25.17 15.64 35.69
C GLY A 994 -24.41 16.74 34.95
N GLY A 995 -24.26 17.93 35.52
CA GLY A 995 -23.64 19.09 34.86
C GLY A 995 -24.62 19.90 34.00
N MET A 996 -24.21 21.11 33.62
CA MET A 996 -25.13 22.09 33.01
C MET A 996 -25.70 21.61 31.65
N TRP A 997 -24.92 20.91 30.84
CA TRP A 997 -25.34 20.43 29.53
C TRP A 997 -26.33 19.27 29.63
N ASN A 998 -26.11 18.33 30.54
CA ASN A 998 -27.02 17.21 30.75
C ASN A 998 -28.31 17.66 31.44
N ALA A 999 -28.23 18.57 32.41
CA ALA A 999 -29.40 19.17 33.03
C ALA A 999 -30.31 19.87 31.99
N ALA A 1000 -29.72 20.58 31.02
CA ALA A 1000 -30.48 21.19 29.92
C ALA A 1000 -31.04 20.16 28.92
N ALA A 1001 -30.32 19.06 28.66
CA ALA A 1001 -30.75 18.02 27.74
C ALA A 1001 -31.80 17.07 28.33
N ALA A 1002 -31.81 16.86 29.65
CA ALA A 1002 -32.62 15.86 30.35
C ALA A 1002 -34.10 15.84 29.94
N PRO A 1003 -34.81 16.98 29.79
CA PRO A 1003 -36.21 16.97 29.36
C PRO A 1003 -36.42 16.49 27.91
N LEU A 1004 -35.38 16.53 27.08
CA LEU A 1004 -35.43 16.15 25.66
C LEU A 1004 -34.88 14.74 25.41
N VAL A 1005 -34.17 14.12 26.35
CA VAL A 1005 -33.55 12.79 26.17
C VAL A 1005 -34.51 11.72 25.62
N PRO A 1006 -35.76 11.58 26.11
CA PRO A 1006 -36.72 10.60 25.56
C PRO A 1006 -37.08 10.85 24.07
N ARG A 1007 -36.95 12.09 23.61
CA ARG A 1007 -37.19 12.50 22.22
C ARG A 1007 -35.93 12.41 21.36
N LEU A 1008 -34.74 12.46 21.97
CA LEU A 1008 -33.45 12.36 21.29
C LEU A 1008 -33.03 10.90 21.04
N GLY A 1009 -33.36 9.97 21.95
CA GLY A 1009 -32.95 8.57 21.88
C GLY A 1009 -34.06 7.57 22.20
N ASP A 1010 -33.79 6.30 21.93
CA ASP A 1010 -34.55 5.15 22.40
C ASP A 1010 -34.04 4.63 23.76
N ALA A 1011 -32.80 4.97 24.11
CA ALA A 1011 -32.21 4.72 25.41
C ALA A 1011 -31.25 5.86 25.78
N HIS A 1012 -30.94 5.96 27.07
CA HIS A 1012 -30.03 6.95 27.64
C HIS A 1012 -28.75 6.26 28.12
N LEU A 1013 -27.62 6.62 27.54
CA LEU A 1013 -26.30 6.20 27.97
C LEU A 1013 -25.76 7.20 28.99
N ALA A 1014 -26.13 6.98 30.26
CA ALA A 1014 -25.79 7.85 31.38
C ALA A 1014 -24.33 7.61 31.85
N ILE A 1015 -23.38 8.33 31.28
CA ILE A 1015 -21.94 8.17 31.57
C ILE A 1015 -21.43 9.09 32.68
N TRP A 1016 -22.21 10.08 33.12
CA TRP A 1016 -21.77 11.06 34.09
C TRP A 1016 -21.26 10.42 35.39
N ASN A 1017 -22.05 9.53 35.99
CA ASN A 1017 -21.77 8.96 37.31
C ASN A 1017 -20.50 8.10 37.35
N VAL A 1018 -20.18 7.40 36.25
CA VAL A 1018 -18.94 6.59 36.18
C VAL A 1018 -17.70 7.43 35.84
N SER A 1019 -17.89 8.69 35.48
CA SER A 1019 -16.82 9.60 35.05
C SER A 1019 -16.50 10.68 36.07
N ALA A 1020 -17.49 11.15 36.83
CA ALA A 1020 -17.35 12.23 37.81
C ALA A 1020 -16.34 11.94 38.94
N PRO A 1021 -16.11 10.68 39.38
CA PRO A 1021 -15.05 10.39 40.34
C PRO A 1021 -13.63 10.46 39.76
N LEU A 1022 -13.48 10.53 38.43
CA LEU A 1022 -12.20 10.32 37.71
C LEU A 1022 -11.47 11.63 37.37
N TRP A 1023 -11.60 12.63 38.24
CA TRP A 1023 -11.03 13.97 38.06
C TRP A 1023 -9.50 13.97 37.87
N ASP A 1024 -8.79 13.00 38.46
CA ASP A 1024 -7.33 12.87 38.39
C ASP A 1024 -6.85 12.10 37.13
N SER A 1025 -7.77 11.72 36.24
CA SER A 1025 -7.50 10.90 35.05
C SER A 1025 -7.44 11.70 33.75
N HIS A 1026 -7.52 13.03 33.82
CA HIS A 1026 -7.39 13.89 32.64
C HIS A 1026 -5.98 13.89 32.07
N VAL A 1027 -5.84 14.18 30.78
CA VAL A 1027 -4.51 14.43 30.21
C VAL A 1027 -3.91 15.72 30.82
N PRO A 1028 -2.59 15.79 31.09
CA PRO A 1028 -1.99 16.97 31.72
C PRO A 1028 -2.21 18.23 30.89
N GLY A 1029 -2.57 19.33 31.58
CA GLY A 1029 -2.78 20.64 30.97
C GLY A 1029 -4.19 20.93 30.46
N GLU A 1030 -5.15 20.00 30.60
CA GLU A 1030 -6.58 20.25 30.37
C GLU A 1030 -7.46 19.37 31.29
N CYS A 1031 -8.71 19.78 31.54
CA CYS A 1031 -9.67 19.02 32.38
C CYS A 1031 -10.90 18.50 31.61
N THR A 1032 -10.77 18.35 30.27
CA THR A 1032 -11.83 17.84 29.38
C THR A 1032 -11.52 16.41 28.96
N HIS A 1033 -10.38 16.16 28.31
CA HIS A 1033 -10.10 14.81 27.79
C HIS A 1033 -9.45 13.91 28.83
N LEU A 1034 -9.88 12.66 28.87
CA LEU A 1034 -9.41 11.64 29.81
C LEU A 1034 -8.33 10.74 29.17
N CYS A 1035 -7.44 10.17 29.97
CA CYS A 1035 -6.48 9.17 29.51
C CYS A 1035 -7.14 7.79 29.33
N GLN A 1036 -6.47 6.87 28.61
CA GLN A 1036 -6.94 5.51 28.35
C GLN A 1036 -5.89 4.44 28.68
N PRO A 1037 -6.24 3.24 29.15
CA PRO A 1037 -7.59 2.77 29.47
C PRO A 1037 -8.08 3.38 30.79
N GLY A 1038 -9.36 3.73 30.84
CA GLY A 1038 -9.93 4.61 31.87
C GLY A 1038 -11.44 4.80 31.66
N ALA A 1039 -11.93 6.03 31.82
CA ALA A 1039 -13.36 6.37 31.74
C ALA A 1039 -14.06 5.83 30.48
N TYR A 1040 -13.45 6.01 29.29
CA TYR A 1040 -14.03 5.54 28.03
C TYR A 1040 -14.28 4.01 27.99
N HIS A 1041 -13.50 3.23 28.74
CA HIS A 1041 -13.71 1.77 28.84
C HIS A 1041 -14.87 1.44 29.81
N LEU A 1042 -15.09 2.27 30.83
CA LEU A 1042 -16.31 2.21 31.64
C LEU A 1042 -17.55 2.60 30.81
N TRP A 1043 -17.43 3.56 29.90
CA TRP A 1043 -18.53 3.92 28.99
C TRP A 1043 -18.88 2.77 28.06
N LEU A 1044 -17.88 2.00 27.62
CA LEU A 1044 -18.10 0.80 26.81
C LEU A 1044 -18.86 -0.28 27.57
N TYR A 1045 -18.53 -0.49 28.85
CA TYR A 1045 -19.29 -1.35 29.74
C TYR A 1045 -20.74 -0.86 29.90
N GLN A 1046 -20.93 0.44 30.13
CA GLN A 1046 -22.26 1.05 30.23
C GLN A 1046 -23.06 0.93 28.92
N LEU A 1047 -22.41 1.09 27.76
CA LEU A 1047 -23.04 0.91 26.46
C LEU A 1047 -23.58 -0.50 26.30
N ASN A 1048 -22.76 -1.54 26.54
CA ASN A 1048 -23.24 -2.92 26.43
C ASN A 1048 -24.36 -3.24 27.43
N ARG A 1049 -24.27 -2.71 28.66
CA ARG A 1049 -25.33 -2.83 29.67
C ARG A 1049 -26.64 -2.19 29.20
N VAL A 1050 -26.61 -0.95 28.71
CA VAL A 1050 -27.80 -0.24 28.22
C VAL A 1050 -28.39 -0.94 27.01
N LEU A 1051 -27.57 -1.40 26.06
CA LEU A 1051 -28.07 -2.16 24.91
C LEU A 1051 -28.75 -3.46 25.34
N ARG A 1052 -28.22 -4.14 26.38
CA ARG A 1052 -28.85 -5.34 26.95
C ARG A 1052 -30.18 -5.03 27.61
N GLU A 1053 -30.22 -4.06 28.52
CA GLU A 1053 -31.42 -3.71 29.30
C GLU A 1053 -32.53 -3.14 28.42
N ALA A 1054 -32.18 -2.27 27.47
CA ALA A 1054 -33.14 -1.69 26.51
C ALA A 1054 -33.48 -2.64 25.35
N SER A 1055 -32.95 -3.87 25.34
CA SER A 1055 -33.15 -4.86 24.27
C SER A 1055 -32.85 -4.30 22.87
N LEU A 1056 -31.77 -3.53 22.75
CA LEU A 1056 -31.30 -2.94 21.50
C LEU A 1056 -30.24 -3.84 20.85
N GLY A 1057 -30.37 -4.05 19.53
CA GLY A 1057 -29.53 -4.98 18.78
C GLY A 1057 -30.05 -6.41 18.82
N SER A 1058 -29.18 -7.37 18.52
CA SER A 1058 -29.49 -8.80 18.55
C SER A 1058 -29.60 -9.33 19.99
N ARG A 1059 -30.50 -10.29 20.22
CA ARG A 1059 -30.53 -11.02 21.50
C ARG A 1059 -29.27 -11.87 21.60
N VAL A 1060 -28.65 -11.85 22.79
CA VAL A 1060 -27.43 -12.61 23.07
C VAL A 1060 -27.73 -13.53 24.25
N GLN A 1061 -27.53 -14.83 24.05
CA GLN A 1061 -27.52 -15.80 25.14
C GLN A 1061 -26.09 -15.92 25.64
N VAL A 1062 -25.84 -15.48 26.88
CA VAL A 1062 -24.54 -15.64 27.53
C VAL A 1062 -24.61 -16.90 28.38
N GLN A 1063 -23.85 -17.92 28.00
CA GLN A 1063 -23.67 -19.13 28.78
C GLN A 1063 -22.63 -18.83 29.85
N ASP A 1064 -23.13 -18.32 30.97
CA ASP A 1064 -22.31 -17.92 32.09
C ASP A 1064 -22.05 -19.16 32.95
N ALA A 1065 -20.86 -19.79 32.76
CA ALA A 1065 -20.45 -20.94 33.56
C ALA A 1065 -20.50 -20.63 35.08
N GLN A 1066 -20.42 -19.34 35.44
CA GLN A 1066 -20.51 -18.88 36.82
C GLN A 1066 -21.91 -18.47 37.28
N ALA A 1067 -22.82 -17.96 36.44
CA ALA A 1067 -24.20 -17.70 36.90
C ALA A 1067 -24.92 -19.01 37.28
N ALA A 1068 -24.65 -20.09 36.54
CA ALA A 1068 -25.10 -21.43 36.89
C ALA A 1068 -24.44 -21.95 38.19
N ALA A 1069 -23.14 -21.74 38.38
CA ALA A 1069 -22.42 -22.15 39.59
C ALA A 1069 -22.78 -21.31 40.83
N MET A 1070 -23.09 -20.02 40.67
CA MET A 1070 -23.52 -19.12 41.74
C MET A 1070 -25.00 -19.29 42.09
N GLN A 1071 -25.88 -19.62 41.13
CA GLN A 1071 -27.25 -20.04 41.45
C GLN A 1071 -27.25 -21.38 42.22
N GLN A 1072 -26.32 -22.31 41.88
CA GLN A 1072 -26.10 -23.53 42.67
C GLN A 1072 -25.49 -23.25 44.05
N ALA A 1073 -24.52 -22.32 44.17
CA ALA A 1073 -23.89 -21.95 45.44
C ALA A 1073 -24.80 -21.09 46.36
N ALA A 1074 -25.65 -20.23 45.79
CA ALA A 1074 -26.67 -19.47 46.51
C ALA A 1074 -27.85 -20.38 46.94
N GLY A 1075 -28.21 -21.37 46.12
CA GLY A 1075 -29.17 -22.41 46.49
C GLY A 1075 -28.67 -23.34 47.60
N ALA A 1076 -27.35 -23.58 47.67
CA ALA A 1076 -26.72 -24.38 48.73
C ALA A 1076 -26.58 -23.64 50.08
N ARG A 1077 -26.69 -22.31 50.12
CA ARG A 1077 -26.60 -21.50 51.37
C ARG A 1077 -27.94 -21.20 52.04
N VAL A 1078 -29.06 -21.75 51.53
CA VAL A 1078 -30.41 -21.55 52.11
C VAL A 1078 -30.96 -22.81 52.78
N GLN A 1079 -30.15 -23.83 53.03
CA GLN A 1079 -30.50 -24.87 54.02
C GLN A 1079 -29.97 -24.46 55.40
N ARG A 1080 -30.77 -23.68 56.13
CA ARG A 1080 -30.66 -23.61 57.59
C ARG A 1080 -30.97 -25.01 58.16
N PRO A 1081 -30.15 -25.57 59.06
CA PRO A 1081 -30.63 -26.65 59.90
C PRO A 1081 -31.68 -26.05 60.86
N ALA A 1082 -32.82 -26.72 60.97
CA ALA A 1082 -33.74 -26.51 62.07
C ALA A 1082 -33.03 -26.93 63.38
N GLY A 1083 -33.02 -26.03 64.36
CA GLY A 1083 -32.37 -26.19 65.65
C GLY A 1083 -32.37 -24.88 66.40
#